data_AF-A0A669CIT9-F1
#
_entry.id   AF-A0A669CIT9-F1
#
_cell.length_a   1.000
_cell.length_b   1.000
_cell.length_c   1.000
_cell.angle_alpha   90.00
_cell.angle_beta   90.00
_cell.angle_gamma   90.00
#
_symmetry.space_group_name_H-M   'P 1'
#
loop_
_entity.id
_entity.type
_entity.pdbx_description
1 polymer ?
#
loop_
_entity_poly.entity_id
_entity_poly.type
_entity_poly.pdbx_seq_one_letter_code
_entity_poly.pdbx_strand_id
1 'polypeptide(L)'
;MSNRQKIEQQTNILNTEWSKLRIQSIPLSTSNGALATKKVCTVEFGFPGFKAQAIAMRPLSTVAGIPFMYSWSPLQHNFMVEDETFLHNIPYMGDEVLEQDEAFLEELIDNYDGVHGDRGSWFISDEIFKELVDALSQYSDHEEDEEEEASAGTVGDMTGKKEEERVMRRSSLEGSEENKAGSVAFVRRKRRSTTEGDPVKLPPLCTPNLDGPFAKSVQREQSLHSFHTLFCRRCFKYDCFLHPFHATPNVYKRKNKEIRMETEPCGVNCFLLQKGAKEFVDQNMLRSQKSRRRRRQPRPTSSSCPGPSGSAEEPKEGDSDHETTSSSEGNSRCQTPTKLRPGDDDGEQQACCVVQWSGAEESLFRVLHGTYFNNFCSIARLIGTKNCKEVYEFAVKEALIHRVPLEDGGISPQKKKRKHRQELNYNSSNQVYNYQPCDHPDHPCDSSCPCVMTQNFCEKFCQCEHECQNRFPGCRCKTQCNTKQCPCYLAVRECDPDLCMTCGAADHWDSKVVSCKNCSIQRGLKKHLLLAPSDVAGWGTFIKEPVQKNEFISEYCGELISQDEADRRGRIYDKYMSSFLFNLNNDFVVDATRKGNKIRFANHSVNPNCYAKVVMVNGDHRIGIFAKRAILQGEELFFDYRYSQADALKYVGIEREVDLS
;
A
#
# COMPACT_ATOMS: atom_id res chain seq x y z
N MET A 1 -24.24 -25.28 32.62
CA MET A 1 -25.70 -25.05 32.67
C MET A 1 -26.21 -24.08 31.60
N SER A 2 -25.88 -22.78 31.59
CA SER A 2 -26.49 -21.81 30.64
C SER A 2 -26.53 -22.24 29.15
N ASN A 3 -25.42 -22.76 28.61
CA ASN A 3 -25.41 -23.24 27.21
C ASN A 3 -26.38 -24.42 26.96
N ARG A 4 -26.62 -25.26 27.96
CA ARG A 4 -27.58 -26.38 27.86
C ARG A 4 -29.02 -25.87 27.73
N GLN A 5 -29.38 -24.80 28.44
CA GLN A 5 -30.69 -24.15 28.30
C GLN A 5 -30.88 -23.53 26.90
N LYS A 6 -29.82 -22.92 26.33
CA LYS A 6 -29.83 -22.43 24.94
C LYS A 6 -30.04 -23.57 23.93
N ILE A 7 -29.31 -24.68 24.10
CA ILE A 7 -29.48 -25.90 23.29
C ILE A 7 -30.91 -26.41 23.40
N GLU A 8 -31.45 -26.58 24.61
CA GLU A 8 -32.79 -27.10 24.85
C GLU A 8 -33.88 -26.21 24.24
N GLN A 9 -33.78 -24.88 24.40
CA GLN A 9 -34.65 -23.91 23.75
C GLN A 9 -34.62 -24.06 22.22
N GLN A 10 -33.43 -24.12 21.62
CA GLN A 10 -33.29 -24.22 20.16
C GLN A 10 -33.77 -25.57 19.62
N THR A 11 -33.48 -26.68 20.32
CA THR A 11 -34.01 -28.01 19.95
C THR A 11 -35.51 -28.09 20.11
N ASN A 12 -36.12 -27.40 21.09
CA ASN A 12 -37.57 -27.38 21.26
C ASN A 12 -38.26 -26.61 20.12
N ILE A 13 -37.67 -25.52 19.63
CA ILE A 13 -38.13 -24.81 18.42
C ILE A 13 -38.07 -25.76 17.22
N LEU A 14 -36.91 -26.34 16.94
CA LEU A 14 -36.70 -27.25 15.80
C LEU A 14 -37.60 -28.50 15.86
N ASN A 15 -37.81 -29.08 17.05
CA ASN A 15 -38.72 -30.20 17.26
C ASN A 15 -40.19 -29.80 17.06
N THR A 16 -40.57 -28.57 17.42
CA THR A 16 -41.92 -28.03 17.19
C THR A 16 -42.16 -27.70 15.72
N GLU A 17 -41.13 -27.35 14.95
CA GLU A 17 -41.21 -27.23 13.49
C GLU A 17 -41.30 -28.61 12.83
N TRP A 18 -40.40 -29.54 13.18
CA TRP A 18 -40.38 -30.91 12.67
C TRP A 18 -41.70 -31.66 12.92
N SER A 19 -42.28 -31.52 14.12
CA SER A 19 -43.55 -32.17 14.50
C SER A 19 -44.77 -31.67 13.69
N LYS A 20 -44.65 -30.54 12.97
CA LYS A 20 -45.69 -30.06 12.04
C LYS A 20 -45.56 -30.67 10.64
N LEU A 21 -44.38 -31.20 10.28
CA LEU A 21 -44.10 -31.77 8.97
C LEU A 21 -44.59 -33.21 8.88
N ARG A 22 -45.46 -33.49 7.90
CA ARG A 22 -45.90 -34.87 7.58
C ARG A 22 -45.05 -35.43 6.44
N ILE A 23 -43.82 -35.80 6.75
CA ILE A 23 -42.89 -36.41 5.79
C ILE A 23 -43.30 -37.88 5.56
N GLN A 24 -43.43 -38.29 4.30
CA GLN A 24 -43.72 -39.67 3.94
C GLN A 24 -42.50 -40.56 4.22
N SER A 25 -42.70 -41.72 4.86
CA SER A 25 -41.64 -42.70 5.07
C SER A 25 -41.18 -43.33 3.75
N ILE A 26 -39.88 -43.64 3.66
CA ILE A 26 -39.29 -44.23 2.45
C ILE A 26 -39.85 -45.66 2.26
N PRO A 27 -40.52 -45.96 1.14
CA PRO A 27 -41.02 -47.31 0.87
C PRO A 27 -39.88 -48.25 0.49
N LEU A 28 -40.01 -49.53 0.85
CA LEU A 28 -39.13 -50.60 0.38
C LEU A 28 -39.22 -50.73 -1.15
N SER A 29 -38.07 -50.72 -1.82
CA SER A 29 -37.98 -50.82 -3.29
C SER A 29 -38.27 -52.26 -3.76
N THR A 30 -39.54 -52.57 -4.03
CA THR A 30 -39.99 -53.90 -4.47
C THR A 30 -39.52 -54.23 -5.90
N SER A 31 -39.04 -55.46 -6.09
CA SER A 31 -38.41 -55.95 -7.32
C SER A 31 -39.41 -56.42 -8.39
N ASN A 32 -40.48 -55.64 -8.63
CA ASN A 32 -41.50 -55.97 -9.63
C ASN A 32 -41.00 -55.71 -11.07
N GLY A 33 -40.19 -56.63 -11.58
CA GLY A 33 -39.70 -56.68 -12.96
C GLY A 33 -38.46 -57.57 -13.07
N ALA A 34 -38.39 -58.40 -14.11
CA ALA A 34 -37.43 -59.49 -14.25
C ALA A 34 -35.97 -59.08 -13.92
N LEU A 35 -35.34 -59.81 -13.00
CA LEU A 35 -34.02 -59.45 -12.44
C LEU A 35 -32.85 -59.62 -13.42
N ALA A 36 -33.04 -60.32 -14.54
CA ALA A 36 -31.98 -60.86 -15.41
C ALA A 36 -30.97 -59.84 -15.98
N THR A 37 -31.26 -58.53 -15.92
CA THR A 37 -30.41 -57.46 -16.47
C THR A 37 -30.04 -56.36 -15.47
N LYS A 38 -30.44 -56.47 -14.19
CA LYS A 38 -30.15 -55.45 -13.16
C LYS A 38 -29.03 -55.90 -12.23
N LYS A 39 -28.03 -55.04 -12.01
CA LYS A 39 -27.02 -55.27 -10.96
C LYS A 39 -27.70 -55.28 -9.59
N VAL A 40 -27.24 -56.16 -8.71
CA VAL A 40 -27.78 -56.37 -7.36
C VAL A 40 -26.71 -56.00 -6.33
N CYS A 41 -27.12 -55.37 -5.23
CA CYS A 41 -26.30 -55.20 -4.04
C CYS A 41 -26.75 -56.24 -3.01
N THR A 42 -25.78 -56.97 -2.43
CA THR A 42 -26.01 -57.92 -1.35
C THR A 42 -25.42 -57.37 -0.06
N VAL A 43 -26.20 -57.38 1.01
CA VAL A 43 -25.76 -57.01 2.37
C VAL A 43 -25.78 -58.26 3.23
N GLU A 44 -24.63 -58.62 3.77
CA GLU A 44 -24.44 -59.73 4.71
C GLU A 44 -24.43 -59.22 6.16
N PHE A 45 -24.73 -60.09 7.12
CA PHE A 45 -24.90 -59.73 8.53
C PHE A 45 -24.01 -60.62 9.41
N GLY A 46 -23.17 -60.00 10.24
CA GLY A 46 -22.35 -60.71 11.23
C GLY A 46 -23.12 -61.31 12.42
N PHE A 47 -24.46 -61.21 12.42
CA PHE A 47 -25.32 -61.73 13.49
C PHE A 47 -25.83 -63.13 13.13
N PRO A 48 -25.52 -64.18 13.93
CA PRO A 48 -25.99 -65.54 13.68
C PRO A 48 -27.52 -65.60 13.57
N GLY A 49 -28.02 -66.04 12.41
CA GLY A 49 -29.45 -66.18 12.12
C GLY A 49 -30.03 -65.10 11.18
N PHE A 50 -29.35 -63.98 10.96
CA PHE A 50 -29.77 -63.01 9.93
C PHE A 50 -29.33 -63.49 8.54
N LYS A 51 -30.30 -63.61 7.62
CA LYS A 51 -30.03 -63.96 6.22
C LYS A 51 -29.54 -62.73 5.45
N ALA A 52 -28.58 -62.92 4.54
CA ALA A 52 -28.16 -61.89 3.61
C ALA A 52 -29.34 -61.34 2.80
N GLN A 53 -29.37 -60.03 2.57
CA GLN A 53 -30.43 -59.33 1.85
C GLN A 53 -29.90 -58.84 0.50
N ALA A 54 -30.66 -59.07 -0.57
CA ALA A 54 -30.27 -58.73 -1.94
C ALA A 54 -31.28 -57.74 -2.55
N ILE A 55 -30.82 -56.58 -2.98
CA ILE A 55 -31.64 -55.48 -3.50
C ILE A 55 -31.11 -55.04 -4.87
N ALA A 56 -32.02 -54.86 -5.85
CA ALA A 56 -31.65 -54.36 -7.18
C ALA A 56 -31.13 -52.91 -7.08
N MET A 57 -29.92 -52.66 -7.55
CA MET A 57 -29.32 -51.33 -7.54
C MET A 57 -30.01 -50.42 -8.57
N ARG A 58 -30.39 -49.23 -8.13
CA ARG A 58 -30.81 -48.14 -9.02
C ARG A 58 -29.55 -47.36 -9.44
N PRO A 59 -29.10 -47.43 -10.70
CA PRO A 59 -28.00 -46.58 -11.15
C PRO A 59 -28.43 -45.10 -11.09
N LEU A 60 -27.52 -44.24 -10.64
CA LEU A 60 -27.65 -42.80 -10.81
C LEU A 60 -27.26 -42.44 -12.25
N SER A 61 -27.95 -41.47 -12.85
CA SER A 61 -27.61 -40.96 -14.18
C SER A 61 -26.25 -40.26 -14.15
N THR A 62 -25.43 -40.48 -15.18
CA THR A 62 -24.13 -39.80 -15.31
C THR A 62 -24.29 -38.29 -15.34
N VAL A 63 -23.63 -37.60 -14.43
CA VAL A 63 -23.48 -36.14 -14.42
C VAL A 63 -22.09 -35.79 -14.96
N ALA A 64 -21.99 -34.78 -15.82
CA ALA A 64 -20.69 -34.32 -16.31
C ALA A 64 -19.90 -33.66 -15.16
N GLY A 65 -18.69 -34.15 -14.91
CA GLY A 65 -17.75 -33.49 -14.01
C GLY A 65 -17.21 -32.19 -14.61
N ILE A 66 -16.86 -31.23 -13.74
CA ILE A 66 -16.07 -30.06 -14.11
C ILE A 66 -14.60 -30.30 -13.77
N PRO A 67 -13.63 -29.67 -14.47
CA PRO A 67 -12.22 -29.78 -14.11
C PRO A 67 -11.96 -29.22 -12.70
N PHE A 68 -10.98 -29.79 -12.00
CA PHE A 68 -10.66 -29.41 -10.62
C PHE A 68 -10.19 -27.94 -10.52
N MET A 69 -10.55 -27.25 -9.44
CA MET A 69 -10.11 -25.88 -9.14
C MET A 69 -10.15 -25.62 -7.63
N TYR A 70 -9.00 -25.27 -7.04
CA TYR A 70 -8.94 -24.70 -5.68
C TYR A 70 -9.53 -23.27 -5.66
N SER A 71 -10.01 -22.83 -4.50
CA SER A 71 -10.47 -21.44 -4.31
C SER A 71 -9.31 -20.45 -4.41
N TRP A 72 -9.56 -19.28 -5.03
CA TRP A 72 -8.57 -18.22 -5.21
C TRP A 72 -9.22 -16.83 -5.16
N SER A 73 -8.47 -15.83 -4.71
CA SER A 73 -8.98 -14.45 -4.60
C SER A 73 -8.67 -13.61 -5.84
N PRO A 74 -9.64 -12.85 -6.39
CA PRO A 74 -9.43 -12.04 -7.59
C PRO A 74 -8.68 -10.73 -7.33
N LEU A 75 -7.62 -10.50 -8.12
CA LEU A 75 -6.75 -9.32 -8.08
C LEU A 75 -6.90 -8.43 -9.33
N GLN A 76 -6.60 -7.14 -9.17
CA GLN A 76 -6.43 -6.17 -10.27
C GLN A 76 -4.99 -5.64 -10.39
N HIS A 77 -4.18 -5.84 -9.35
CA HIS A 77 -2.77 -5.48 -9.19
C HIS A 77 -2.10 -6.57 -8.35
N ASN A 78 -0.78 -6.66 -8.35
CA ASN A 78 -0.05 -7.58 -7.47
C ASN A 78 -0.24 -7.23 -5.99
N PHE A 79 -0.09 -8.23 -5.12
CA PHE A 79 -0.26 -8.11 -3.67
C PHE A 79 1.00 -8.64 -2.96
N MET A 80 1.79 -7.77 -2.33
CA MET A 80 2.98 -8.17 -1.56
C MET A 80 2.59 -9.06 -0.37
N VAL A 81 3.33 -10.14 -0.16
CA VAL A 81 3.17 -11.07 0.97
C VAL A 81 4.55 -11.25 1.63
N GLU A 82 4.59 -11.21 2.96
CA GLU A 82 5.79 -11.53 3.74
C GLU A 82 5.98 -13.05 3.84
N ASP A 83 7.23 -13.49 3.87
CA ASP A 83 7.63 -14.90 3.89
C ASP A 83 7.04 -15.69 5.08
N GLU A 84 6.46 -16.86 4.79
CA GLU A 84 5.93 -17.78 5.79
C GLU A 84 7.06 -18.67 6.32
N THR A 85 7.75 -18.24 7.40
CA THR A 85 8.90 -19.00 7.94
C THR A 85 8.50 -20.27 8.71
N PHE A 86 7.24 -20.38 9.14
CA PHE A 86 6.66 -21.57 9.78
C PHE A 86 5.54 -22.17 8.94
N LEU A 87 5.56 -23.49 8.77
CA LEU A 87 4.53 -24.22 8.04
C LEU A 87 3.27 -24.38 8.90
N HIS A 88 2.18 -23.70 8.54
CA HIS A 88 0.96 -23.67 9.36
C HIS A 88 0.19 -25.00 9.41
N ASN A 89 0.27 -25.80 8.34
CA ASN A 89 -0.30 -27.15 8.23
C ASN A 89 0.54 -27.96 7.23
N ILE A 90 0.77 -29.24 7.49
CA ILE A 90 1.33 -30.16 6.49
C ILE A 90 0.26 -30.39 5.40
N PRO A 91 0.57 -30.18 4.10
CA PRO A 91 -0.37 -30.46 3.02
C PRO A 91 -0.70 -31.95 2.93
N TYR A 92 -1.99 -32.30 2.97
CA TYR A 92 -2.40 -33.69 2.71
C TYR A 92 -2.33 -33.98 1.21
N MET A 93 -1.61 -35.04 0.85
CA MET A 93 -1.30 -35.41 -0.54
C MET A 93 -1.85 -36.80 -0.93
N GLY A 94 -2.63 -37.43 -0.05
CA GLY A 94 -3.09 -38.82 -0.18
C GLY A 94 -2.20 -39.80 0.58
N ASP A 95 -2.82 -40.79 1.23
CA ASP A 95 -2.09 -41.78 2.05
C ASP A 95 -1.02 -42.52 1.23
N GLU A 96 -1.37 -42.92 0.00
CA GLU A 96 -0.45 -43.56 -0.97
C GLU A 96 0.83 -42.76 -1.26
N VAL A 97 0.78 -41.43 -1.15
CA VAL A 97 1.93 -40.54 -1.38
C VAL A 97 2.76 -40.37 -0.12
N LEU A 98 2.11 -40.33 1.05
CA LEU A 98 2.77 -40.22 2.35
C LEU A 98 3.51 -41.52 2.71
N GLU A 99 2.97 -42.68 2.33
CA GLU A 99 3.62 -44.00 2.53
C GLU A 99 4.81 -44.28 1.59
N GLN A 100 5.00 -43.49 0.52
CA GLN A 100 6.01 -43.74 -0.52
C GLN A 100 7.18 -42.75 -0.52
N ASP A 101 7.05 -41.59 0.12
CA ASP A 101 7.99 -40.48 -0.02
C ASP A 101 8.18 -39.70 1.29
N GLU A 102 8.57 -40.42 2.35
CA GLU A 102 8.92 -39.83 3.66
C GLU A 102 10.04 -38.78 3.52
N ALA A 103 11.01 -39.00 2.61
CA ALA A 103 12.11 -38.09 2.35
C ALA A 103 11.65 -36.72 1.83
N PHE A 104 10.61 -36.66 0.98
CA PHE A 104 9.99 -35.37 0.60
C PHE A 104 9.36 -34.66 1.80
N LEU A 105 8.78 -35.40 2.76
CA LEU A 105 8.17 -34.80 3.94
C LEU A 105 9.22 -34.26 4.92
N GLU A 106 10.35 -34.97 5.10
CA GLU A 106 11.51 -34.46 5.83
C GLU A 106 12.09 -33.21 5.16
N GLU A 107 12.36 -33.24 3.83
CA GLU A 107 12.86 -32.07 3.10
C GLU A 107 11.88 -30.89 3.20
N LEU A 108 10.57 -31.14 3.09
CA LEU A 108 9.55 -30.10 3.22
C LEU A 108 9.56 -29.44 4.60
N ILE A 109 9.85 -30.19 5.68
CA ILE A 109 9.92 -29.65 7.03
C ILE A 109 11.23 -28.90 7.26
N ASP A 110 12.37 -29.44 6.81
CA ASP A 110 13.72 -28.83 6.95
C ASP A 110 13.85 -27.47 6.26
N ASN A 111 12.95 -27.14 5.33
CA ASN A 111 12.92 -25.85 4.65
C ASN A 111 12.08 -24.77 5.35
N TYR A 112 11.55 -25.04 6.54
CA TYR A 112 10.88 -24.07 7.41
C TYR A 112 11.51 -24.12 8.82
N ASP A 113 11.32 -23.06 9.62
CA ASP A 113 11.73 -23.01 11.03
C ASP A 113 10.97 -24.04 11.91
N GLY A 114 9.95 -24.70 11.35
CA GLY A 114 9.17 -25.77 11.97
C GLY A 114 7.70 -25.77 11.54
N VAL A 115 6.95 -26.76 12.05
CA VAL A 115 5.51 -26.91 11.80
C VAL A 115 4.70 -26.36 12.97
N HIS A 116 3.67 -25.57 12.69
CA HIS A 116 2.77 -25.04 13.71
C HIS A 116 1.96 -26.16 14.37
N GLY A 117 2.26 -26.47 15.63
CA GLY A 117 1.65 -27.55 16.40
C GLY A 117 2.60 -28.68 16.78
N ASP A 118 3.85 -28.66 16.29
CA ASP A 118 4.94 -29.59 16.65
C ASP A 118 5.48 -29.40 18.10
N ARG A 119 4.66 -28.87 19.01
CA ARG A 119 4.98 -28.76 20.44
C ARG A 119 4.30 -29.90 21.18
N GLY A 120 5.06 -30.62 22.00
CA GLY A 120 4.58 -31.76 22.78
C GLY A 120 3.37 -31.44 23.67
N SER A 121 2.17 -31.72 23.16
CA SER A 121 0.86 -31.70 23.82
C SER A 121 0.47 -30.47 24.68
N TRP A 122 1.16 -29.33 24.55
CA TRP A 122 0.91 -28.15 25.39
C TRP A 122 0.02 -27.11 24.70
N PHE A 123 -1.21 -26.96 25.20
CA PHE A 123 -2.14 -25.93 24.76
C PHE A 123 -1.80 -24.58 25.39
N ILE A 124 -1.57 -23.55 24.58
CA ILE A 124 -1.27 -22.20 25.05
C ILE A 124 -2.19 -21.17 24.38
N SER A 125 -3.09 -20.58 25.17
CA SER A 125 -3.91 -19.43 24.77
C SER A 125 -3.20 -18.12 25.11
N ASP A 126 -3.70 -16.99 24.62
CA ASP A 126 -3.16 -15.66 24.95
C ASP A 126 -3.32 -15.30 26.44
N GLU A 127 -4.32 -15.87 27.11
CA GLU A 127 -4.55 -15.76 28.55
C GLU A 127 -3.49 -16.56 29.33
N ILE A 128 -3.34 -17.86 29.01
CA ILE A 128 -2.34 -18.75 29.63
C ILE A 128 -0.91 -18.25 29.36
N PHE A 129 -0.64 -17.73 28.15
CA PHE A 129 0.64 -17.13 27.81
C PHE A 129 0.95 -15.91 28.69
N LYS A 130 -0.06 -15.06 28.97
CA LYS A 130 0.12 -13.92 29.86
C LYS A 130 0.37 -14.38 31.30
N GLU A 131 -0.46 -15.29 31.83
CA GLU A 131 -0.29 -15.83 33.19
C GLU A 131 1.09 -16.48 33.37
N LEU A 132 1.55 -17.27 32.39
CA LEU A 132 2.88 -17.88 32.37
C LEU A 132 3.99 -16.82 32.37
N VAL A 133 3.89 -15.78 31.53
CA VAL A 133 4.90 -14.72 31.44
C VAL A 133 4.94 -13.85 32.71
N ASP A 134 3.79 -13.55 33.30
CA ASP A 134 3.69 -12.78 34.53
C ASP A 134 4.17 -13.60 35.74
N ALA A 135 3.92 -14.92 35.77
CA ALA A 135 4.43 -15.84 36.80
C ALA A 135 5.93 -16.11 36.68
N LEU A 136 6.46 -16.28 35.46
CA LEU A 136 7.91 -16.41 35.22
C LEU A 136 8.68 -15.14 35.61
N SER A 137 8.06 -13.96 35.46
CA SER A 137 8.67 -12.71 35.92
C SER A 137 8.73 -12.65 37.45
N GLN A 138 7.63 -13.01 38.13
CA GLN A 138 7.61 -13.13 39.60
C GLN A 138 8.63 -14.16 40.12
N TYR A 139 8.89 -15.23 39.37
CA TYR A 139 9.92 -16.21 39.72
C TYR A 139 11.34 -15.65 39.55
N SER A 140 11.64 -14.90 38.49
CA SER A 140 12.96 -14.26 38.35
C SER A 140 13.19 -13.17 39.39
N ASP A 141 12.15 -12.41 39.74
CA ASP A 141 12.23 -11.39 40.78
C ASP A 141 12.49 -12.04 42.16
N HIS A 142 11.86 -13.18 42.45
CA HIS A 142 12.10 -13.97 43.67
C HIS A 142 13.50 -14.61 43.75
N GLU A 143 14.11 -15.05 42.63
CA GLU A 143 15.51 -15.53 42.65
C GLU A 143 16.51 -14.40 42.94
N GLU A 144 16.22 -13.16 42.54
CA GLU A 144 17.04 -11.99 42.90
C GLU A 144 16.86 -11.62 44.39
N ASP A 145 15.64 -11.66 44.93
CA ASP A 145 15.37 -11.46 46.38
C ASP A 145 16.04 -12.53 47.27
N GLU A 146 15.98 -13.82 46.90
CA GLU A 146 16.62 -14.90 47.69
C GLU A 146 18.16 -14.84 47.63
N GLU A 147 18.77 -14.43 46.51
CA GLU A 147 20.22 -14.15 46.48
C GLU A 147 20.61 -12.91 47.30
N GLU A 148 19.73 -11.90 47.48
CA GLU A 148 20.00 -10.78 48.39
C GLU A 148 19.90 -11.19 49.87
N GLU A 149 18.84 -11.89 50.32
CA GLU A 149 18.76 -12.36 51.73
C GLU A 149 19.92 -13.32 52.08
N ALA A 150 20.31 -14.22 51.16
CA ALA A 150 21.47 -15.08 51.34
C ALA A 150 22.80 -14.29 51.45
N SER A 151 22.90 -13.11 50.83
CA SER A 151 24.09 -12.25 50.91
C SER A 151 24.20 -11.47 52.24
N ALA A 152 23.07 -11.15 52.87
CA ALA A 152 23.03 -10.38 54.12
C ALA A 152 23.69 -11.11 55.31
N GLY A 153 23.89 -12.42 55.21
CA GLY A 153 24.42 -13.27 56.30
C GLY A 153 25.94 -13.24 56.50
N THR A 154 26.76 -12.74 55.56
CA THR A 154 28.24 -12.75 55.71
C THR A 154 28.91 -11.50 55.13
N VAL A 155 29.37 -10.60 56.00
CA VAL A 155 30.19 -9.44 55.60
C VAL A 155 31.63 -9.91 55.32
N GLY A 156 31.96 -10.09 54.03
CA GLY A 156 33.29 -10.54 53.59
C GLY A 156 33.58 -10.20 52.13
N ASP A 157 34.41 -9.17 51.92
CA ASP A 157 34.89 -8.65 50.63
C ASP A 157 35.35 -9.73 49.62
N MET A 158 34.75 -9.71 48.41
CA MET A 158 35.38 -10.06 47.11
C MET A 158 34.44 -9.68 45.95
N THR A 159 34.76 -8.61 45.22
CA THR A 159 34.05 -8.22 43.98
C THR A 159 34.69 -8.79 42.71
N GLY A 160 33.91 -8.94 41.62
CA GLY A 160 34.44 -9.14 40.27
C GLY A 160 34.45 -10.56 39.67
N LYS A 161 33.70 -11.54 40.22
CA LYS A 161 33.57 -12.89 39.59
C LYS A 161 32.15 -13.50 39.48
N LYS A 162 31.11 -12.91 40.08
CA LYS A 162 29.72 -13.44 39.97
C LYS A 162 29.01 -13.09 38.65
N GLU A 163 29.45 -12.05 37.90
CA GLU A 163 28.76 -11.63 36.67
C GLU A 163 28.92 -12.61 35.50
N GLU A 164 30.13 -13.13 35.25
CA GLU A 164 30.36 -14.04 34.11
C GLU A 164 29.55 -15.35 34.24
N GLU A 165 29.42 -15.90 35.45
CA GLU A 165 28.64 -17.13 35.66
C GLU A 165 27.11 -16.90 35.53
N ARG A 166 26.60 -15.74 35.95
CA ARG A 166 25.19 -15.34 35.73
C ARG A 166 24.88 -15.22 34.24
N VAL A 167 25.77 -14.64 33.43
CA VAL A 167 25.60 -14.57 31.96
C VAL A 167 25.63 -15.97 31.34
N MET A 168 26.57 -16.82 31.75
CA MET A 168 26.72 -18.18 31.22
C MET A 168 25.46 -19.05 31.47
N ARG A 169 24.87 -18.97 32.69
CA ARG A 169 23.64 -19.73 33.01
C ARG A 169 22.41 -19.22 32.27
N ARG A 170 22.26 -17.90 32.10
CA ARG A 170 21.12 -17.31 31.36
C ARG A 170 21.07 -17.86 29.92
N SER A 171 22.20 -17.82 29.22
CA SER A 171 22.35 -18.40 27.87
C SER A 171 22.18 -19.93 27.81
N SER A 172 22.47 -20.65 28.90
CA SER A 172 22.36 -22.12 28.95
C SER A 172 20.92 -22.62 29.10
N LEU A 173 20.01 -21.79 29.65
CA LEU A 173 18.58 -22.10 29.72
C LEU A 173 17.81 -21.57 28.50
N GLU A 174 18.13 -20.36 28.02
CA GLU A 174 17.57 -19.82 26.77
C GLU A 174 17.87 -20.76 25.58
N GLY A 175 19.11 -21.24 25.45
CA GLY A 175 19.58 -22.06 24.33
C GLY A 175 19.06 -23.49 24.21
N SER A 176 18.05 -23.91 24.99
CA SER A 176 17.46 -25.27 24.90
C SER A 176 15.99 -25.33 24.46
N GLU A 177 15.25 -24.22 24.50
CA GLU A 177 13.92 -24.09 23.84
C GLU A 177 13.93 -23.15 22.62
N GLU A 178 15.05 -22.47 22.35
CA GLU A 178 15.16 -21.40 21.33
C GLU A 178 14.77 -21.81 19.90
N ASN A 179 14.92 -23.07 19.51
CA ASN A 179 14.81 -23.51 18.11
C ASN A 179 13.38 -23.73 17.57
N LYS A 180 12.32 -23.81 18.41
CA LYS A 180 10.93 -24.06 17.92
C LYS A 180 9.86 -23.13 18.50
N ALA A 181 10.27 -22.05 19.16
CA ALA A 181 9.40 -20.98 19.61
C ALA A 181 9.64 -19.71 18.78
N GLY A 182 8.89 -19.57 17.67
CA GLY A 182 9.09 -18.54 16.64
C GLY A 182 9.53 -17.17 17.16
N SER A 183 10.78 -16.84 16.85
CA SER A 183 11.60 -15.67 17.22
C SER A 183 11.28 -14.99 18.55
N VAL A 184 12.30 -14.84 19.41
CA VAL A 184 12.26 -14.03 20.64
C VAL A 184 11.68 -12.61 20.40
N ALA A 185 11.85 -12.04 19.19
CA ALA A 185 11.23 -10.77 18.81
C ALA A 185 9.69 -10.83 18.71
N PHE A 186 9.11 -11.91 18.20
CA PHE A 186 7.67 -12.15 18.15
C PHE A 186 7.10 -12.38 19.55
N VAL A 187 7.77 -13.19 20.38
CA VAL A 187 7.37 -13.42 21.78
C VAL A 187 7.35 -12.09 22.57
N ARG A 188 8.40 -11.26 22.44
CA ARG A 188 8.47 -9.91 23.04
C ARG A 188 7.40 -8.96 22.49
N ARG A 189 7.10 -9.03 21.18
CA ARG A 189 6.00 -8.25 20.55
C ARG A 189 4.63 -8.66 21.10
N LYS A 190 4.38 -9.97 21.26
CA LYS A 190 3.11 -10.50 21.80
C LYS A 190 2.94 -10.16 23.28
N ARG A 191 3.99 -10.28 24.10
CA ARG A 191 3.99 -9.81 25.51
C ARG A 191 3.53 -8.35 25.62
N ARG A 192 4.00 -7.49 24.71
CA ARG A 192 3.61 -6.07 24.69
C ARG A 192 2.16 -5.84 24.28
N SER A 193 1.65 -6.53 23.25
CA SER A 193 0.24 -6.37 22.85
C SER A 193 -0.75 -6.85 23.90
N THR A 194 -0.43 -7.89 24.68
CA THR A 194 -1.33 -8.46 25.70
C THR A 194 -1.22 -7.76 27.08
N THR A 195 -0.31 -6.79 27.22
CA THR A 195 -0.18 -5.93 28.42
C THR A 195 -0.81 -4.55 28.26
N GLU A 196 -0.98 -4.03 27.05
CA GLU A 196 -1.64 -2.72 26.75
C GLU A 196 -3.19 -2.82 26.84
N GLY A 197 -3.72 -3.26 27.99
CA GLY A 197 -5.13 -3.64 28.20
C GLY A 197 -6.09 -2.57 28.74
N ASP A 198 -5.71 -1.29 28.77
CA ASP A 198 -6.53 -0.19 29.32
C ASP A 198 -7.09 0.71 28.19
N PRO A 199 -8.36 0.55 27.77
CA PRO A 199 -8.89 1.16 26.54
C PRO A 199 -9.02 2.69 26.58
N VAL A 200 -8.74 3.32 27.72
CA VAL A 200 -8.77 4.79 27.89
C VAL A 200 -7.37 5.42 27.78
N LYS A 201 -6.30 4.62 27.93
CA LYS A 201 -4.91 5.10 27.85
C LYS A 201 -4.24 4.69 26.55
N LEU A 202 -4.21 5.61 25.58
CA LEU A 202 -3.32 5.50 24.42
C LEU A 202 -1.87 5.28 24.87
N PRO A 203 -1.10 4.36 24.24
CA PRO A 203 0.31 4.14 24.57
C PRO A 203 1.15 5.43 24.49
N PRO A 204 2.28 5.55 25.22
CA PRO A 204 3.01 6.82 25.35
C PRO A 204 3.52 7.46 24.05
N LEU A 205 3.59 6.70 22.95
CA LEU A 205 4.03 7.14 21.62
C LEU A 205 2.86 7.47 20.67
N CYS A 206 1.61 7.20 21.07
CA CYS A 206 0.42 7.46 20.27
C CYS A 206 -0.08 8.89 20.51
N THR A 207 -0.20 9.67 19.42
CA THR A 207 -0.78 11.01 19.46
C THR A 207 -2.32 10.92 19.45
N PRO A 208 -3.04 11.58 20.38
CA PRO A 208 -4.50 11.60 20.37
C PRO A 208 -5.04 12.35 19.16
N ASN A 209 -6.27 12.05 18.74
CA ASN A 209 -6.90 12.71 17.60
C ASN A 209 -7.13 14.21 17.87
N LEU A 210 -6.78 15.06 16.88
CA LEU A 210 -6.91 16.52 16.98
C LEU A 210 -8.38 16.96 17.10
N ASP A 211 -9.29 16.24 16.44
CA ASP A 211 -10.74 16.47 16.49
C ASP A 211 -11.40 15.87 17.76
N GLY A 212 -10.61 15.33 18.69
CA GLY A 212 -11.09 14.61 19.87
C GLY A 212 -11.15 15.45 21.15
N PRO A 213 -12.01 15.09 22.13
CA PRO A 213 -12.09 15.77 23.42
C PRO A 213 -10.81 15.62 24.28
N PHE A 214 -9.88 14.75 23.89
CA PHE A 214 -8.61 14.50 24.55
C PHE A 214 -7.40 15.02 23.75
N ALA A 215 -7.61 15.93 22.78
CA ALA A 215 -6.55 16.52 21.97
C ALA A 215 -5.51 17.25 22.84
N LYS A 216 -4.24 16.82 22.75
CA LYS A 216 -3.10 17.38 23.49
C LYS A 216 -2.27 18.30 22.59
N SER A 217 -1.59 19.27 23.20
CA SER A 217 -0.56 20.06 22.52
C SER A 217 0.65 19.17 22.25
N VAL A 218 0.97 18.95 20.98
CA VAL A 218 2.06 18.08 20.50
C VAL A 218 2.88 18.77 19.41
N GLN A 219 4.04 18.21 19.06
CA GLN A 219 4.89 18.75 18.01
C GLN A 219 4.36 18.42 16.60
N ARG A 220 4.84 19.17 15.60
CA ARG A 220 4.51 18.96 14.18
C ARG A 220 4.79 17.51 13.76
N GLU A 221 5.99 17.02 14.03
CA GLU A 221 6.44 15.68 13.62
C GLU A 221 5.66 14.56 14.31
N GLN A 222 5.15 14.80 15.53
CA GLN A 222 4.26 13.88 16.25
C GLN A 222 2.86 13.87 15.62
N SER A 223 2.29 15.07 15.40
CA SER A 223 0.99 15.27 14.75
C SER A 223 0.91 14.63 13.36
N LEU A 224 2.03 14.66 12.62
CA LEU A 224 2.14 14.10 11.27
C LEU A 224 2.77 12.70 11.23
N HIS A 225 3.14 12.10 12.37
CA HIS A 225 3.93 10.86 12.39
C HIS A 225 3.24 9.73 11.63
N SER A 226 2.00 9.38 12.02
CA SER A 226 1.23 8.31 11.38
C SER A 226 1.01 8.57 9.89
N PHE A 227 0.82 9.84 9.49
CA PHE A 227 0.63 10.24 8.11
C PHE A 227 1.92 10.09 7.28
N HIS A 228 3.09 10.44 7.82
CA HIS A 228 4.37 10.27 7.12
C HIS A 228 4.82 8.80 7.07
N THR A 229 4.72 8.07 8.18
CA THR A 229 5.18 6.68 8.29
C THR A 229 4.35 5.71 7.45
N LEU A 230 3.01 5.84 7.48
CA LEU A 230 2.12 4.87 6.82
C LEU A 230 1.79 5.22 5.37
N PHE A 231 1.99 6.46 4.91
CA PHE A 231 1.67 6.82 3.53
C PHE A 231 2.71 6.30 2.53
N CYS A 232 2.23 5.71 1.43
CA CYS A 232 3.07 5.35 0.30
C CYS A 232 2.97 6.40 -0.81
N ARG A 233 4.05 7.17 -0.99
CA ARG A 233 4.20 8.15 -2.08
C ARG A 233 4.16 7.54 -3.49
N ARG A 234 4.35 6.22 -3.66
CA ARG A 234 4.30 5.54 -4.97
C ARG A 234 2.86 5.34 -5.47
N CYS A 235 1.96 4.86 -4.60
CA CYS A 235 0.58 4.49 -4.96
C CYS A 235 -0.53 5.34 -4.29
N PHE A 236 -0.16 6.33 -3.47
CA PHE A 236 -1.06 7.27 -2.79
C PHE A 236 -2.08 6.61 -1.84
N LYS A 237 -1.64 5.60 -1.11
CA LYS A 237 -2.41 4.87 -0.09
C LYS A 237 -1.67 4.88 1.24
N TYR A 238 -2.39 4.83 2.35
CA TYR A 238 -1.83 4.41 3.63
C TYR A 238 -1.75 2.88 3.66
N ASP A 239 -0.70 2.35 4.28
CA ASP A 239 -0.46 0.91 4.51
C ASP A 239 -0.69 0.05 3.25
N CYS A 240 0.19 0.20 2.25
CA CYS A 240 -0.08 -0.31 0.91
C CYS A 240 0.44 -1.73 0.67
N PHE A 241 -0.43 -2.61 0.16
CA PHE A 241 -0.17 -4.01 -0.19
C PHE A 241 0.81 -4.25 -1.37
N LEU A 242 1.80 -3.38 -1.61
CA LEU A 242 2.75 -3.51 -2.73
C LEU A 242 4.16 -3.00 -2.43
N HIS A 243 4.34 -2.09 -1.47
CA HIS A 243 5.63 -1.44 -1.19
C HIS A 243 5.96 -1.60 0.30
N PRO A 244 6.76 -2.61 0.70
CA PRO A 244 6.99 -2.93 2.12
C PRO A 244 7.92 -1.93 2.82
N PHE A 245 8.74 -1.18 2.07
CA PHE A 245 9.63 -0.18 2.64
C PHE A 245 8.90 1.15 2.85
N HIS A 246 8.85 1.61 4.10
CA HIS A 246 8.38 2.95 4.47
C HIS A 246 9.14 4.05 3.70
N ALA A 247 8.45 5.15 3.41
CA ALA A 247 9.04 6.28 2.69
C ALA A 247 10.16 6.96 3.53
N THR A 248 11.28 7.31 2.90
CA THR A 248 12.41 7.92 3.61
C THR A 248 12.06 9.31 4.15
N PRO A 249 12.66 9.76 5.28
CA PRO A 249 12.24 11.01 5.93
C PRO A 249 12.35 12.29 5.09
N ASN A 250 13.12 12.29 4.00
CA ASN A 250 13.23 13.44 3.10
C ASN A 250 12.09 13.52 2.07
N VAL A 251 11.35 12.43 1.81
CA VAL A 251 10.20 12.42 0.87
C VAL A 251 9.13 13.45 1.24
N TYR A 252 8.95 13.71 2.54
CA TYR A 252 7.97 14.67 3.07
C TYR A 252 8.53 16.08 3.30
N LYS A 253 9.84 16.27 3.14
CA LYS A 253 10.49 17.59 3.28
C LYS A 253 10.38 18.35 1.97
N ARG A 254 9.53 19.38 1.93
CA ARG A 254 9.33 20.22 0.74
C ARG A 254 10.60 21.01 0.40
N LYS A 255 11.26 20.64 -0.69
CA LYS A 255 12.53 21.27 -1.14
C LYS A 255 12.43 22.75 -1.50
N ASN A 256 11.26 23.23 -1.97
CA ASN A 256 11.06 24.65 -2.28
C ASN A 256 10.36 25.38 -1.11
N LYS A 257 11.03 26.42 -0.59
CA LYS A 257 10.57 27.31 0.49
C LYS A 257 9.75 28.52 -0.01
N GLU A 258 9.57 28.69 -1.32
CA GLU A 258 8.83 29.80 -1.92
C GLU A 258 7.32 29.77 -1.57
N ILE A 259 6.97 30.46 -0.49
CA ILE A 259 5.59 30.81 -0.14
C ILE A 259 5.46 32.32 -0.16
N ARG A 260 4.57 32.83 -0.99
CA ARG A 260 4.26 34.26 -1.04
C ARG A 260 3.47 34.63 0.21
N MET A 261 3.99 35.55 0.99
CA MET A 261 3.19 36.25 2.00
C MET A 261 2.27 37.25 1.30
N GLU A 262 1.06 37.40 1.82
CA GLU A 262 0.14 38.46 1.43
C GLU A 262 0.70 39.81 1.91
N THR A 263 0.68 40.83 1.04
CA THR A 263 1.20 42.18 1.34
C THR A 263 0.10 43.19 1.66
N GLU A 264 -1.16 42.76 1.60
CA GLU A 264 -2.36 43.54 1.91
C GLU A 264 -3.01 42.99 3.18
N PRO A 265 -3.60 43.83 4.06
CA PRO A 265 -4.14 43.37 5.33
C PRO A 265 -5.40 42.51 5.10
N CYS A 266 -5.40 41.27 5.60
CA CYS A 266 -6.49 40.30 5.45
C CYS A 266 -7.78 40.65 6.25
N GLY A 267 -7.92 41.87 6.75
CA GLY A 267 -9.02 42.34 7.60
C GLY A 267 -8.54 43.22 8.76
N VAL A 268 -9.48 43.69 9.58
CA VAL A 268 -9.22 44.63 10.70
C VAL A 268 -8.29 44.06 11.79
N ASN A 269 -8.28 42.74 11.98
CA ASN A 269 -7.43 42.03 12.93
C ASN A 269 -6.22 41.36 12.23
N CYS A 270 -5.65 41.98 11.20
CA CYS A 270 -4.46 41.49 10.51
C CYS A 270 -3.17 41.85 11.23
N PHE A 271 -2.20 40.92 11.30
CA PHE A 271 -0.89 41.17 11.92
C PHE A 271 -0.12 42.33 11.25
N LEU A 272 -0.32 42.56 9.94
CA LEU A 272 0.30 43.65 9.18
C LEU A 272 -0.05 45.05 9.70
N LEU A 273 -1.09 45.18 10.51
CA LEU A 273 -1.52 46.44 11.13
C LEU A 273 -0.84 46.70 12.51
N GLN A 274 -0.02 45.77 13.01
CA GLN A 274 0.72 45.97 14.26
C GLN A 274 1.99 46.82 14.09
N LYS A 275 2.37 47.54 15.15
CA LYS A 275 3.65 48.23 15.25
C LYS A 275 4.80 47.21 15.11
N GLY A 276 5.74 47.48 14.21
CA GLY A 276 6.86 46.58 13.89
C GLY A 276 6.55 45.49 12.84
N ALA A 277 5.30 45.25 12.46
CA ALA A 277 4.97 44.20 11.48
C ALA A 277 5.59 44.44 10.10
N LYS A 278 5.74 45.71 9.69
CA LYS A 278 6.44 46.09 8.46
C LYS A 278 7.93 45.74 8.52
N GLU A 279 8.59 45.99 9.65
CA GLU A 279 10.00 45.63 9.87
C GLU A 279 10.19 44.12 9.92
N PHE A 280 9.26 43.38 10.54
CA PHE A 280 9.22 41.93 10.52
C PHE A 280 9.15 41.38 9.08
N VAL A 281 8.31 41.97 8.22
CA VAL A 281 8.22 41.60 6.80
C VAL A 281 9.51 41.97 6.07
N ASP A 282 9.99 43.21 6.18
CA ASP A 282 11.19 43.67 5.47
C ASP A 282 12.47 42.92 5.89
N GLN A 283 12.59 42.49 7.16
CA GLN A 283 13.71 41.65 7.64
C GLN A 283 13.63 40.20 7.16
N ASN A 284 12.43 39.59 7.12
CA ASN A 284 12.27 38.19 6.73
C ASN A 284 12.05 37.98 5.22
N MET A 285 11.83 39.04 4.43
CA MET A 285 11.55 39.01 2.99
C MET A 285 12.61 39.77 2.15
N LEU A 286 13.90 39.49 2.39
CA LEU A 286 14.98 40.03 1.57
C LEU A 286 14.77 39.66 0.09
N ARG A 287 14.42 40.66 -0.73
CA ARG A 287 13.75 40.46 -2.02
C ARG A 287 14.61 39.72 -3.05
N SER A 288 14.04 38.66 -3.62
CA SER A 288 14.52 38.02 -4.87
C SER A 288 14.29 38.94 -6.09
N GLN A 289 15.08 40.02 -6.21
CA GLN A 289 15.06 40.91 -7.38
C GLN A 289 15.89 40.35 -8.54
N LYS A 290 15.39 39.31 -9.21
CA LYS A 290 16.01 38.83 -10.47
C LYS A 290 15.85 39.85 -11.61
N SER A 291 16.98 40.45 -11.98
CA SER A 291 17.36 40.83 -13.35
C SER A 291 16.32 41.56 -14.22
N ARG A 292 16.08 42.86 -13.97
CA ARG A 292 15.37 43.77 -14.91
C ARG A 292 16.12 45.07 -15.26
N ARG A 293 17.42 45.00 -15.59
CA ARG A 293 18.15 46.11 -16.25
C ARG A 293 19.10 45.65 -17.36
N ARG A 294 18.59 45.50 -18.59
CA ARG A 294 19.30 45.73 -19.86
C ARG A 294 18.34 45.77 -21.07
N ARG A 295 17.57 46.86 -21.19
CA ARG A 295 16.97 47.30 -22.47
C ARG A 295 17.55 48.68 -22.78
N ARG A 296 18.00 48.90 -24.03
CA ARG A 296 18.65 50.15 -24.46
C ARG A 296 17.66 51.32 -24.39
N GLN A 297 18.14 52.51 -24.03
CA GLN A 297 17.43 53.77 -24.28
C GLN A 297 17.36 54.07 -25.79
N PRO A 298 16.28 54.74 -26.22
CA PRO A 298 16.34 55.85 -27.18
C PRO A 298 16.22 57.21 -26.47
N ARG A 299 16.67 58.28 -27.12
CA ARG A 299 16.42 59.68 -26.69
C ARG A 299 15.03 60.15 -27.13
N PRO A 300 14.45 61.18 -26.48
CA PRO A 300 13.26 61.88 -26.98
C PRO A 300 13.63 62.95 -28.03
N THR A 301 12.75 63.14 -29.02
CA THR A 301 12.67 64.33 -29.90
C THR A 301 11.21 64.61 -30.25
N SER A 302 10.88 65.88 -30.49
CA SER A 302 9.50 66.40 -30.48
C SER A 302 9.05 67.02 -31.80
N SER A 303 7.87 66.62 -32.28
CA SER A 303 6.96 67.30 -33.22
C SER A 303 5.77 66.35 -33.49
N SER A 304 4.56 66.69 -33.93
CA SER A 304 3.69 67.89 -34.03
C SER A 304 2.36 67.36 -34.63
N CYS A 305 1.27 68.14 -34.58
CA CYS A 305 -0.12 67.78 -34.98
C CYS A 305 -0.32 67.61 -36.53
N PRO A 306 -1.52 67.23 -37.07
CA PRO A 306 -2.86 67.12 -36.47
C PRO A 306 -3.70 65.84 -36.82
N GLY A 307 -4.97 65.79 -36.37
CA GLY A 307 -5.98 64.74 -36.63
C GLY A 307 -6.84 64.97 -37.89
N PRO A 308 -8.19 64.79 -37.90
CA PRO A 308 -9.16 64.51 -36.82
C PRO A 308 -9.71 63.04 -36.93
N SER A 309 -10.96 62.56 -36.70
CA SER A 309 -12.33 63.13 -36.51
C SER A 309 -13.33 62.14 -35.86
N GLY A 310 -14.31 62.66 -35.10
CA GLY A 310 -15.67 62.08 -34.90
C GLY A 310 -15.87 60.98 -33.82
N SER A 311 -16.96 60.97 -33.04
CA SER A 311 -18.06 61.95 -32.89
C SER A 311 -18.92 61.72 -31.62
N ALA A 312 -19.28 62.82 -30.91
CA ALA A 312 -20.54 63.06 -30.14
C ALA A 312 -20.92 62.14 -28.94
N GLU A 313 -21.56 62.60 -27.85
CA GLU A 313 -21.67 63.94 -27.23
C GLU A 313 -22.09 63.83 -25.73
N GLU A 314 -22.02 64.95 -24.98
CA GLU A 314 -22.35 65.15 -23.54
C GLU A 314 -23.88 65.26 -23.25
N PRO A 315 -24.43 65.50 -22.02
CA PRO A 315 -23.78 65.76 -20.70
C PRO A 315 -24.38 65.08 -19.41
N LYS A 316 -23.56 65.09 -18.34
CA LYS A 316 -23.81 65.39 -16.89
C LYS A 316 -24.95 64.79 -16.00
N GLU A 317 -24.50 64.54 -14.75
CA GLU A 317 -25.14 64.78 -13.42
C GLU A 317 -26.38 63.96 -12.97
N GLY A 318 -26.44 63.63 -11.67
CA GLY A 318 -27.58 62.94 -11.04
C GLY A 318 -27.21 62.02 -9.87
N ASP A 319 -27.27 62.57 -8.66
CA ASP A 319 -26.98 62.00 -7.33
C ASP A 319 -27.88 60.80 -6.88
N SER A 320 -27.54 60.23 -5.72
CA SER A 320 -28.39 59.47 -4.76
C SER A 320 -28.87 58.03 -5.05
N ASP A 321 -28.40 57.13 -4.17
CA ASP A 321 -29.16 56.19 -3.31
C ASP A 321 -30.11 55.09 -3.85
N HIS A 322 -29.77 53.87 -3.42
CA HIS A 322 -30.60 52.92 -2.66
C HIS A 322 -32.01 52.55 -3.16
N GLU A 323 -32.18 51.29 -3.59
CA GLU A 323 -33.21 50.41 -2.99
C GLU A 323 -32.97 48.93 -3.35
N THR A 324 -33.17 48.03 -2.38
CA THR A 324 -33.92 46.76 -2.57
C THR A 324 -34.12 46.03 -1.24
N THR A 325 -35.26 46.30 -0.59
CA THR A 325 -36.22 45.28 -0.11
C THR A 325 -35.70 44.07 0.72
N SER A 326 -36.07 43.96 2.00
CA SER A 326 -37.26 43.18 2.48
C SER A 326 -37.01 41.66 2.59
N SER A 327 -37.47 40.89 3.60
CA SER A 327 -38.12 41.18 4.91
C SER A 327 -38.42 39.86 5.65
N SER A 328 -38.39 39.85 6.99
CA SER A 328 -39.29 39.03 7.82
C SER A 328 -39.24 39.47 9.30
N GLU A 329 -40.33 39.28 10.05
CA GLU A 329 -40.54 39.90 11.37
C GLU A 329 -40.33 38.94 12.56
N GLY A 330 -40.11 39.49 13.77
CA GLY A 330 -39.89 38.74 15.01
C GLY A 330 -40.13 39.58 16.27
N ASN A 331 -41.39 39.93 16.53
CA ASN A 331 -41.81 40.97 17.47
C ASN A 331 -41.79 40.54 18.97
N SER A 332 -41.11 41.30 19.87
CA SER A 332 -41.73 41.82 21.14
C SER A 332 -40.82 42.61 22.09
N ARG A 333 -41.13 43.91 22.23
CA ARG A 333 -41.27 44.72 23.47
C ARG A 333 -40.09 44.96 24.44
N CYS A 334 -40.04 46.20 24.95
CA CYS A 334 -38.96 46.78 25.75
C CYS A 334 -39.33 46.95 27.25
N GLN A 335 -38.32 47.23 28.08
CA GLN A 335 -38.44 48.20 29.18
C GLN A 335 -37.21 49.14 29.23
N THR A 336 -37.46 50.38 29.65
CA THR A 336 -36.51 51.52 29.85
C THR A 336 -36.61 51.95 31.33
N PRO A 337 -35.81 52.88 31.91
CA PRO A 337 -34.87 53.89 31.36
C PRO A 337 -33.45 53.79 31.99
N THR A 338 -32.47 54.72 31.98
CA THR A 338 -32.45 56.21 31.93
C THR A 338 -31.10 56.75 31.42
N LYS A 339 -31.05 58.02 30.98
CA LYS A 339 -29.82 58.74 30.61
C LYS A 339 -28.96 59.12 31.83
N LEU A 340 -27.64 59.24 31.62
CA LEU A 340 -26.85 60.39 32.09
C LEU A 340 -25.67 60.67 31.12
N ARG A 341 -24.77 61.62 31.43
CA ARG A 341 -23.79 62.24 30.50
C ARG A 341 -22.32 62.00 30.89
N PRO A 342 -21.34 62.29 30.01
CA PRO A 342 -19.95 61.82 30.15
C PRO A 342 -19.04 62.72 31.01
N GLY A 343 -17.88 62.16 31.36
CA GLY A 343 -16.87 62.66 32.31
C GLY A 343 -16.61 61.56 33.35
N ASP A 344 -15.38 61.17 33.70
CA ASP A 344 -14.06 61.66 33.26
C ASP A 344 -13.04 60.51 33.09
N ASP A 345 -11.80 60.85 32.73
CA ASP A 345 -10.67 59.94 32.48
C ASP A 345 -10.12 59.35 33.78
N ASP A 346 -10.08 58.02 33.89
CA ASP A 346 -9.25 57.32 34.88
C ASP A 346 -8.86 55.92 34.37
N GLY A 347 -7.61 55.51 34.63
CA GLY A 347 -6.94 54.46 33.85
C GLY A 347 -7.14 53.03 34.37
N GLU A 348 -8.24 52.36 34.01
CA GLU A 348 -8.36 50.91 34.23
C GLU A 348 -7.38 50.14 33.33
N GLN A 349 -6.59 49.22 33.92
CA GLN A 349 -5.76 48.32 33.12
C GLN A 349 -6.65 47.51 32.19
N GLN A 350 -6.34 47.52 30.88
CA GLN A 350 -6.98 46.61 29.94
C GLN A 350 -6.66 45.16 30.34
N ALA A 351 -7.62 44.52 31.03
CA ALA A 351 -7.52 43.15 31.47
C ALA A 351 -7.18 42.28 30.27
N CYS A 352 -6.00 41.67 30.30
CA CYS A 352 -5.54 40.84 29.20
C CYS A 352 -6.49 39.65 29.08
N CYS A 353 -7.38 39.71 28.08
CA CYS A 353 -8.19 38.59 27.65
C CYS A 353 -7.25 37.54 27.04
N VAL A 354 -6.67 36.72 27.91
CA VAL A 354 -5.73 35.65 27.55
C VAL A 354 -6.45 34.69 26.63
N VAL A 355 -6.23 34.86 25.33
CA VAL A 355 -6.82 34.03 24.28
C VAL A 355 -6.40 32.60 24.55
N GLN A 356 -7.37 31.78 24.97
CA GLN A 356 -7.13 30.38 25.27
C GLN A 356 -6.91 29.59 23.97
N TRP A 357 -5.85 28.80 23.94
CA TRP A 357 -5.55 27.87 22.87
C TRP A 357 -5.79 26.45 23.38
N SER A 358 -6.54 25.66 22.63
CA SER A 358 -6.72 24.23 22.87
C SER A 358 -5.52 23.43 22.33
N GLY A 359 -5.30 22.23 22.86
CA GLY A 359 -4.23 21.35 22.38
C GLY A 359 -4.33 21.01 20.88
N ALA A 360 -5.55 21.00 20.34
CA ALA A 360 -5.81 20.89 18.90
C ALA A 360 -5.29 22.11 18.13
N GLU A 361 -5.64 23.32 18.55
CA GLU A 361 -5.22 24.57 17.88
C GLU A 361 -3.71 24.81 17.95
N GLU A 362 -3.05 24.52 19.09
CA GLU A 362 -1.60 24.66 19.21
C GLU A 362 -0.86 23.67 18.28
N SER A 363 -1.32 22.43 18.23
CA SER A 363 -0.74 21.40 17.35
C SER A 363 -0.99 21.70 15.87
N LEU A 364 -2.22 22.14 15.53
CA LEU A 364 -2.58 22.57 14.18
C LEU A 364 -1.77 23.80 13.76
N PHE A 365 -1.53 24.76 14.66
CA PHE A 365 -0.64 25.89 14.39
C PHE A 365 0.78 25.42 14.03
N ARG A 366 1.39 24.50 14.80
CA ARG A 366 2.74 23.98 14.49
C ARG A 366 2.77 23.20 13.16
N VAL A 367 1.71 22.48 12.84
CA VAL A 367 1.51 21.78 11.54
C VAL A 367 1.29 22.73 10.36
N LEU A 368 0.62 23.86 10.56
CA LEU A 368 0.43 24.88 9.54
C LEU A 368 1.67 25.76 9.37
N HIS A 369 2.31 26.20 10.46
CA HIS A 369 3.50 27.05 10.42
C HIS A 369 4.67 26.38 9.69
N GLY A 370 5.00 25.12 9.97
CA GLY A 370 6.04 24.40 9.21
C GLY A 370 5.67 24.07 7.75
N THR A 371 4.46 24.45 7.29
CA THR A 371 3.96 24.21 5.92
C THR A 371 3.71 25.52 5.15
N TYR A 372 3.37 26.61 5.85
CA TYR A 372 3.05 27.94 5.31
C TYR A 372 4.09 29.02 5.70
N PHE A 373 5.07 28.68 6.54
CA PHE A 373 6.04 29.59 7.16
C PHE A 373 5.34 30.82 7.75
N ASN A 374 5.92 32.01 7.63
CA ASN A 374 5.42 33.24 8.23
C ASN A 374 4.12 33.81 7.59
N ASN A 375 3.38 33.05 6.76
CA ASN A 375 2.08 33.50 6.21
C ASN A 375 0.94 33.28 7.23
N PHE A 376 0.92 34.13 8.26
CA PHE A 376 -0.07 34.09 9.34
C PHE A 376 -1.51 34.37 8.88
N CYS A 377 -1.70 35.06 7.74
CA CYS A 377 -3.03 35.27 7.13
C CYS A 377 -3.64 33.93 6.66
N SER A 378 -2.88 33.14 5.91
CA SER A 378 -3.29 31.80 5.49
C SER A 378 -3.44 30.83 6.66
N ILE A 379 -2.55 30.90 7.67
CA ILE A 379 -2.65 30.04 8.87
C ILE A 379 -3.94 30.34 9.66
N ALA A 380 -4.25 31.61 9.93
CA ALA A 380 -5.49 32.00 10.61
C ALA A 380 -6.75 31.56 9.84
N ARG A 381 -6.75 31.71 8.51
CA ARG A 381 -7.84 31.25 7.64
C ARG A 381 -8.07 29.73 7.72
N LEU A 382 -7.01 28.94 7.96
CA LEU A 382 -7.07 27.48 8.06
C LEU A 382 -7.37 26.97 9.47
N ILE A 383 -7.02 27.72 10.52
CA ILE A 383 -7.43 27.44 11.91
C ILE A 383 -8.91 27.80 12.11
N GLY A 384 -9.37 28.93 11.56
CA GLY A 384 -10.77 29.38 11.58
C GLY A 384 -11.25 29.93 12.93
N THR A 385 -10.83 29.34 14.04
CA THR A 385 -11.17 29.77 15.42
C THR A 385 -10.32 30.92 15.96
N LYS A 386 -9.22 31.27 15.27
CA LYS A 386 -8.24 32.29 15.68
C LYS A 386 -8.03 33.31 14.57
N ASN A 387 -7.92 34.58 14.93
CA ASN A 387 -7.67 35.66 13.98
C ASN A 387 -6.17 35.84 13.67
N CYS A 388 -5.85 36.61 12.64
CA CYS A 388 -4.49 36.75 12.13
C CYS A 388 -3.53 37.43 13.12
N LYS A 389 -4.01 38.39 13.92
CA LYS A 389 -3.27 38.96 15.04
C LYS A 389 -2.93 37.90 16.10
N GLU A 390 -3.91 37.10 16.53
CA GLU A 390 -3.72 36.06 17.55
C GLU A 390 -2.72 34.98 17.11
N VAL A 391 -2.77 34.58 15.83
CA VAL A 391 -1.83 33.62 15.23
C VAL A 391 -0.40 34.17 15.21
N TYR A 392 -0.21 35.46 14.93
CA TYR A 392 1.09 36.11 15.02
C TYR A 392 1.59 36.22 16.47
N GLU A 393 0.72 36.59 17.41
CA GLU A 393 1.05 36.70 18.84
C GLU A 393 1.42 35.32 19.43
N PHE A 394 0.78 34.25 18.98
CA PHE A 394 1.17 32.87 19.32
C PHE A 394 2.51 32.46 18.69
N ALA A 395 2.77 32.81 17.43
CA ALA A 395 4.06 32.58 16.78
C ALA A 395 5.22 33.28 17.51
N VAL A 396 5.01 34.51 17.98
CA VAL A 396 5.96 35.26 18.82
C VAL A 396 6.15 34.56 20.17
N LYS A 397 5.06 34.11 20.82
CA LYS A 397 5.09 33.41 22.12
C LYS A 397 5.88 32.09 22.07
N GLU A 398 5.74 31.30 21.01
CA GLU A 398 6.52 30.06 20.83
C GLU A 398 7.96 30.30 20.31
N ALA A 399 8.34 31.56 20.07
CA ALA A 399 9.57 31.95 19.34
C ALA A 399 9.71 31.33 17.94
N LEU A 400 8.63 30.80 17.37
CA LEU A 400 8.57 30.14 16.06
C LEU A 400 8.48 31.18 14.92
N ILE A 401 9.49 32.03 14.83
CA ILE A 401 9.69 32.96 13.70
C ILE A 401 10.75 32.36 12.78
N HIS A 402 10.34 31.82 11.64
CA HIS A 402 11.29 31.28 10.67
C HIS A 402 12.04 32.41 9.96
N ARG A 403 13.28 32.66 10.41
CA ARG A 403 14.29 33.40 9.64
C ARG A 403 14.68 32.57 8.41
N VAL A 404 14.42 33.08 7.21
CA VAL A 404 14.71 32.38 5.96
C VAL A 404 16.24 32.38 5.70
N PRO A 405 16.90 31.21 5.57
CA PRO A 405 18.31 31.16 5.20
C PRO A 405 18.53 31.65 3.76
N LEU A 406 19.52 32.53 3.56
CA LEU A 406 20.02 32.89 2.24
C LEU A 406 20.97 31.80 1.74
N GLU A 407 20.49 30.91 0.88
CA GLU A 407 21.34 29.98 0.13
C GLU A 407 21.91 30.69 -1.11
N ASP A 408 23.17 31.13 -1.02
CA ASP A 408 23.89 31.79 -2.11
C ASP A 408 24.41 30.77 -3.14
N GLY A 409 23.47 30.18 -3.91
CA GLY A 409 23.70 29.15 -4.93
C GLY A 409 24.41 29.66 -6.19
N GLY A 410 25.58 30.28 -6.03
CA GLY A 410 26.32 31.03 -7.04
C GLY A 410 27.09 30.22 -8.09
N ILE A 411 26.46 29.29 -8.81
CA ILE A 411 27.09 28.63 -9.98
C ILE A 411 26.38 28.99 -11.29
N SER A 412 27.13 29.59 -12.21
CA SER A 412 26.64 30.03 -13.52
C SER A 412 26.50 28.85 -14.50
N PRO A 413 25.33 28.66 -15.16
CA PRO A 413 25.15 27.61 -16.16
C PRO A 413 25.93 27.92 -17.44
N GLN A 414 27.18 27.46 -17.52
CA GLN A 414 27.96 27.48 -18.75
C GLN A 414 27.24 26.67 -19.84
N LYS A 415 26.90 27.32 -20.96
CA LYS A 415 26.26 26.70 -22.12
C LYS A 415 27.21 25.77 -22.90
N LYS A 416 27.60 24.64 -22.30
CA LYS A 416 28.26 23.54 -23.03
C LYS A 416 27.23 22.90 -23.96
N LYS A 417 27.57 22.76 -25.25
CA LYS A 417 26.66 22.22 -26.28
C LYS A 417 26.32 20.76 -25.96
N ARG A 418 25.03 20.42 -25.91
CA ARG A 418 24.55 19.03 -25.84
C ARG A 418 25.01 18.24 -27.08
N LYS A 419 26.13 17.54 -26.95
CA LYS A 419 26.56 16.41 -27.79
C LYS A 419 27.21 15.35 -26.92
N HIS A 420 26.37 14.59 -26.21
CA HIS A 420 26.71 13.21 -25.88
C HIS A 420 25.48 12.34 -26.17
N ARG A 421 25.58 11.48 -27.17
CA ARG A 421 24.68 10.34 -27.33
C ARG A 421 25.26 9.28 -26.42
N GLN A 422 24.89 9.31 -25.14
CA GLN A 422 25.21 8.21 -24.26
C GLN A 422 24.45 7.00 -24.82
N GLU A 423 25.21 6.04 -25.35
CA GLU A 423 24.61 4.88 -25.98
C GLU A 423 23.92 4.06 -24.90
N LEU A 424 22.71 3.58 -25.19
CA LEU A 424 21.98 2.67 -24.30
C LEU A 424 22.70 1.32 -24.34
N ASN A 425 23.81 1.24 -23.60
CA ASN A 425 24.61 0.05 -23.49
C ASN A 425 23.85 -0.94 -22.61
N TYR A 426 22.95 -1.68 -23.26
CA TYR A 426 22.28 -2.86 -22.72
C TYR A 426 23.34 -3.94 -22.47
N ASN A 427 24.06 -3.81 -21.35
CA ASN A 427 24.93 -4.86 -20.84
C ASN A 427 24.06 -6.11 -20.63
N SER A 428 24.45 -7.22 -21.25
CA SER A 428 23.69 -8.48 -21.22
C SER A 428 23.86 -9.26 -19.91
N SER A 429 24.01 -8.56 -18.78
CA SER A 429 23.82 -9.16 -17.46
C SER A 429 22.34 -9.43 -17.28
N ASN A 430 21.94 -10.71 -17.31
CA ASN A 430 20.53 -11.14 -17.21
C ASN A 430 19.85 -10.83 -15.86
N GLN A 431 20.57 -10.20 -14.93
CA GLN A 431 20.13 -9.84 -13.60
C GLN A 431 19.39 -8.50 -13.62
N VAL A 432 18.11 -8.53 -13.25
CA VAL A 432 17.26 -7.34 -13.09
C VAL A 432 16.86 -7.25 -11.63
N TYR A 433 17.15 -6.13 -10.97
CA TYR A 433 16.83 -5.90 -9.56
C TYR A 433 15.64 -4.94 -9.40
N ASN A 434 14.86 -5.11 -8.34
CA ASN A 434 13.66 -4.31 -8.08
C ASN A 434 13.99 -2.84 -7.79
N TYR A 435 13.13 -1.92 -8.23
CA TYR A 435 13.38 -0.50 -8.05
C TYR A 435 13.00 -0.01 -6.65
N GLN A 436 14.00 0.56 -5.97
CA GLN A 436 13.86 1.32 -4.73
C GLN A 436 14.28 2.79 -4.93
N PRO A 437 13.55 3.78 -4.37
CA PRO A 437 13.95 5.19 -4.46
C PRO A 437 15.21 5.48 -3.64
N CYS A 438 16.25 6.04 -4.27
CA CYS A 438 17.43 6.50 -3.55
C CYS A 438 17.19 7.81 -2.79
N ASP A 439 17.82 7.95 -1.63
CA ASP A 439 17.86 9.17 -0.81
C ASP A 439 19.26 9.34 -0.22
N HIS A 440 19.98 10.35 -0.70
CA HIS A 440 21.36 10.67 -0.32
C HIS A 440 21.56 12.18 -0.52
N PRO A 441 21.17 13.03 0.45
CA PRO A 441 20.91 14.45 0.21
C PRO A 441 22.13 15.25 -0.27
N ASP A 442 23.33 14.91 0.21
CA ASP A 442 24.57 15.66 -0.01
C ASP A 442 25.45 15.08 -1.14
N HIS A 443 24.97 14.06 -1.87
CA HIS A 443 25.76 13.32 -2.87
C HIS A 443 25.00 13.15 -4.21
N PRO A 444 25.70 13.17 -5.36
CA PRO A 444 25.10 12.90 -6.66
C PRO A 444 24.76 11.40 -6.84
N CYS A 445 24.00 11.04 -7.88
CA CYS A 445 23.84 9.64 -8.26
C CYS A 445 25.07 9.15 -9.04
N ASP A 446 26.13 8.80 -8.32
CA ASP A 446 27.32 8.13 -8.86
C ASP A 446 27.29 6.60 -8.59
N SER A 447 28.45 5.93 -8.67
CA SER A 447 28.59 4.48 -8.42
C SER A 447 28.20 4.01 -7.01
N SER A 448 28.06 4.91 -6.03
CA SER A 448 27.56 4.62 -4.68
C SER A 448 26.04 4.65 -4.56
N CYS A 449 25.34 5.16 -5.59
CA CYS A 449 23.88 5.30 -5.57
C CYS A 449 23.20 3.93 -5.75
N PRO A 450 22.27 3.51 -4.87
CA PRO A 450 21.57 2.23 -4.99
C PRO A 450 20.89 1.98 -6.35
N CYS A 451 20.35 3.03 -6.99
CA CYS A 451 19.80 2.91 -8.34
C CYS A 451 20.90 2.57 -9.37
N VAL A 452 22.05 3.23 -9.31
CA VAL A 452 23.17 3.00 -10.25
C VAL A 452 23.80 1.62 -10.02
N MET A 453 23.97 1.22 -8.75
CA MET A 453 24.47 -0.12 -8.37
C MET A 453 23.56 -1.24 -8.90
N THR A 454 22.23 -1.07 -8.81
CA THR A 454 21.24 -2.01 -9.35
C THR A 454 20.98 -1.87 -10.85
N GLN A 455 21.75 -1.04 -11.56
CA GLN A 455 21.58 -0.69 -12.98
C GLN A 455 20.19 -0.09 -13.33
N ASN A 456 19.47 0.41 -12.33
CA ASN A 456 18.17 1.06 -12.46
C ASN A 456 18.29 2.58 -12.71
N PHE A 457 17.36 3.11 -13.51
CA PHE A 457 17.17 4.57 -13.60
C PHE A 457 16.59 5.14 -12.31
N CYS A 458 16.90 6.39 -12.00
CA CYS A 458 16.25 7.12 -10.91
C CYS A 458 14.86 7.60 -11.35
N GLU A 459 13.81 7.22 -10.62
CA GLU A 459 12.43 7.63 -10.91
C GLU A 459 12.06 8.94 -10.21
N LYS A 460 10.88 9.47 -10.53
CA LYS A 460 10.23 10.61 -9.87
C LYS A 460 10.09 10.51 -8.34
N PHE A 461 10.31 9.33 -7.75
CA PHE A 461 10.27 9.09 -6.31
C PHE A 461 11.64 9.26 -5.62
N CYS A 462 12.76 9.13 -6.34
CA CYS A 462 14.10 9.35 -5.79
C CYS A 462 14.28 10.78 -5.26
N GLN A 463 15.00 10.93 -4.15
CA GLN A 463 15.28 12.22 -3.52
C GLN A 463 16.57 12.89 -3.98
N CYS A 464 17.28 12.33 -4.97
CA CYS A 464 18.38 13.00 -5.66
C CYS A 464 17.93 14.28 -6.44
N GLU A 465 18.87 15.06 -6.94
CA GLU A 465 18.61 16.33 -7.66
C GLU A 465 17.66 16.20 -8.86
N HIS A 466 16.94 17.27 -9.21
CA HIS A 466 16.07 17.30 -10.39
C HIS A 466 16.84 17.17 -11.73
N GLU A 467 18.09 17.62 -11.79
CA GLU A 467 18.96 17.49 -12.98
C GLU A 467 19.87 16.25 -12.93
N CYS A 468 19.61 15.29 -12.02
CA CYS A 468 20.36 14.04 -11.94
C CYS A 468 20.35 13.28 -13.28
N GLN A 469 21.54 12.96 -13.80
CA GLN A 469 21.71 12.37 -15.13
C GLN A 469 21.19 10.92 -15.24
N ASN A 470 21.07 10.20 -14.12
CA ASN A 470 20.48 8.86 -14.08
C ASN A 470 18.93 8.87 -14.07
N ARG A 471 18.28 10.05 -14.06
CA ARG A 471 16.81 10.11 -14.09
C ARG A 471 16.24 9.74 -15.46
N PHE A 472 15.23 8.87 -15.48
CA PHE A 472 14.55 8.55 -16.74
C PHE A 472 13.75 9.78 -17.24
N PRO A 473 13.97 10.29 -18.47
CA PRO A 473 13.45 11.59 -18.90
C PRO A 473 12.03 11.56 -19.50
N GLY A 474 11.36 10.40 -19.50
CA GLY A 474 10.09 10.19 -20.21
C GLY A 474 10.25 10.17 -21.73
N CYS A 475 9.14 10.37 -22.45
CA CYS A 475 9.12 10.48 -23.92
C CYS A 475 8.46 11.79 -24.39
N ARG A 476 8.83 12.23 -25.60
CA ARG A 476 8.24 13.38 -26.30
C ARG A 476 7.53 12.96 -27.59
N CYS A 477 6.98 11.75 -27.60
CA CYS A 477 6.21 11.20 -28.72
C CYS A 477 4.84 11.91 -28.81
N LYS A 478 4.22 11.91 -30.00
CA LYS A 478 2.89 12.52 -30.23
C LYS A 478 1.72 11.56 -29.96
N THR A 479 1.93 10.25 -30.14
CA THR A 479 0.89 9.22 -30.05
C THR A 479 1.52 7.82 -30.05
N GLN A 480 0.70 6.79 -29.80
CA GLN A 480 0.97 5.34 -29.86
C GLN A 480 2.06 4.80 -28.92
N CYS A 481 3.30 5.28 -29.01
CA CYS A 481 4.44 4.84 -28.20
C CYS A 481 4.74 3.32 -28.23
N ASN A 482 4.30 2.58 -29.25
CA ASN A 482 4.39 1.12 -29.36
C ASN A 482 5.55 0.62 -30.26
N THR A 483 6.54 1.47 -30.55
CA THR A 483 7.68 1.14 -31.42
C THR A 483 9.01 1.57 -30.79
N LYS A 484 10.13 1.03 -31.30
CA LYS A 484 11.50 1.40 -30.87
C LYS A 484 11.86 2.88 -31.06
N GLN A 485 11.01 3.69 -31.69
CA GLN A 485 11.16 5.16 -31.74
C GLN A 485 10.81 5.83 -30.40
N CYS A 486 9.99 5.18 -29.56
CA CYS A 486 9.69 5.68 -28.22
C CYS A 486 10.75 5.21 -27.22
N PRO A 487 11.41 6.09 -26.46
CA PRO A 487 12.42 5.70 -25.49
C PRO A 487 11.85 4.84 -24.36
N CYS A 488 10.59 5.05 -23.93
CA CYS A 488 9.92 4.20 -22.94
C CYS A 488 9.82 2.75 -23.45
N TYR A 489 9.24 2.56 -24.64
CA TYR A 489 9.04 1.23 -25.22
C TYR A 489 10.35 0.52 -25.53
N LEU A 490 11.34 1.25 -26.04
CA LEU A 490 12.70 0.73 -26.27
C LEU A 490 13.35 0.28 -24.96
N ALA A 491 13.19 1.05 -23.88
CA ALA A 491 13.71 0.73 -22.55
C ALA A 491 12.88 -0.33 -21.79
N VAL A 492 11.85 -0.93 -22.42
CA VAL A 492 10.93 -1.90 -21.78
C VAL A 492 10.15 -1.29 -20.59
N ARG A 493 9.66 -0.06 -20.80
CA ARG A 493 8.89 0.72 -19.81
C ARG A 493 7.56 1.21 -20.37
N GLU A 494 6.53 1.30 -19.53
CA GLU A 494 5.35 2.10 -19.87
C GLU A 494 5.66 3.61 -19.79
N CYS A 495 4.78 4.43 -20.37
CA CYS A 495 4.89 5.88 -20.39
C CYS A 495 4.38 6.47 -19.07
N ASP A 496 5.33 6.84 -18.20
CA ASP A 496 5.07 7.55 -16.95
C ASP A 496 4.20 8.80 -17.19
N PRO A 497 3.04 8.93 -16.52
CA PRO A 497 2.07 10.00 -16.76
C PRO A 497 2.51 11.37 -16.23
N ASP A 498 3.49 11.45 -15.33
CA ASP A 498 4.02 12.73 -14.82
C ASP A 498 5.17 13.27 -15.71
N LEU A 499 5.68 12.44 -16.63
CA LEU A 499 6.82 12.77 -17.51
C LEU A 499 6.43 12.81 -19.00
N CYS A 500 5.53 11.93 -19.45
CA CYS A 500 5.21 11.73 -20.86
C CYS A 500 4.06 12.62 -21.36
N MET A 501 4.10 13.91 -21.00
CA MET A 501 3.05 14.93 -21.16
C MET A 501 2.66 15.30 -22.62
N THR A 502 3.04 14.51 -23.62
CA THR A 502 2.78 14.80 -25.05
C THR A 502 2.21 13.64 -25.84
N CYS A 503 2.18 12.42 -25.29
CA CYS A 503 1.82 11.21 -26.04
C CYS A 503 0.42 10.67 -25.77
N GLY A 504 -0.31 11.24 -24.80
CA GLY A 504 -1.58 10.71 -24.29
C GLY A 504 -1.52 10.08 -22.91
N ALA A 505 -0.33 9.80 -22.36
CA ALA A 505 -0.20 9.02 -21.12
C ALA A 505 -0.81 9.72 -19.89
N ALA A 506 -0.76 11.05 -19.86
CA ALA A 506 -1.30 11.91 -18.80
C ALA A 506 -2.80 12.25 -18.97
N ASP A 507 -3.37 11.97 -20.15
CA ASP A 507 -4.61 12.60 -20.62
C ASP A 507 -5.84 11.69 -20.46
N HIS A 508 -7.03 12.28 -20.27
CA HIS A 508 -8.33 11.59 -20.28
C HIS A 508 -8.37 10.29 -19.45
N TRP A 509 -8.27 10.40 -18.12
CA TRP A 509 -8.21 9.25 -17.21
C TRP A 509 -9.43 8.32 -17.27
N ASP A 510 -10.62 8.89 -17.47
CA ASP A 510 -11.89 8.16 -17.59
C ASP A 510 -12.04 7.43 -18.94
N SER A 511 -11.21 7.78 -19.93
CA SER A 511 -11.25 7.18 -21.27
C SER A 511 -10.40 5.91 -21.35
N LYS A 512 -11.03 4.82 -21.76
CA LYS A 512 -10.33 3.60 -22.21
C LYS A 512 -9.64 3.79 -23.58
N VAL A 513 -10.04 4.81 -24.35
CA VAL A 513 -9.44 5.15 -25.64
C VAL A 513 -8.42 6.26 -25.43
N VAL A 514 -7.17 5.84 -25.25
CA VAL A 514 -5.99 6.72 -25.10
C VAL A 514 -5.17 6.71 -26.41
N SER A 515 -4.55 7.84 -26.76
CA SER A 515 -3.66 7.94 -27.93
C SER A 515 -2.34 7.19 -27.72
N CYS A 516 -1.78 7.23 -26.51
CA CYS A 516 -0.73 6.32 -26.07
C CYS A 516 -1.28 4.88 -25.94
N LYS A 517 -0.53 3.88 -26.43
CA LYS A 517 -0.83 2.45 -26.24
C LYS A 517 0.14 1.76 -25.26
N ASN A 518 1.19 2.47 -24.86
CA ASN A 518 2.23 2.04 -23.93
C ASN A 518 1.94 2.57 -22.51
N CYS A 519 0.69 2.48 -22.06
CA CYS A 519 0.20 2.85 -20.73
C CYS A 519 -1.04 2.01 -20.35
N SER A 520 -1.06 0.76 -20.83
CA SER A 520 -2.19 -0.17 -20.76
C SER A 520 -2.19 -0.97 -19.45
N ILE A 521 -1.01 -1.29 -18.92
CA ILE A 521 -0.85 -1.98 -17.62
C ILE A 521 -1.20 -1.01 -16.49
N GLN A 522 -0.64 0.21 -16.50
CA GLN A 522 -0.92 1.21 -15.46
C GLN A 522 -2.39 1.66 -15.39
N ARG A 523 -3.12 1.62 -16.51
CA ARG A 523 -4.56 1.91 -16.58
C ARG A 523 -5.46 0.67 -16.53
N GLY A 524 -4.89 -0.53 -16.40
CA GLY A 524 -5.64 -1.78 -16.32
C GLY A 524 -6.52 -2.08 -17.55
N LEU A 525 -6.11 -1.63 -18.75
CA LEU A 525 -6.86 -1.70 -20.01
C LEU A 525 -6.87 -3.11 -20.64
N LYS A 526 -7.13 -4.13 -19.82
CA LYS A 526 -7.21 -5.54 -20.23
C LYS A 526 -8.46 -5.83 -21.07
N LYS A 527 -8.32 -6.82 -21.95
CA LYS A 527 -9.37 -7.41 -22.78
C LYS A 527 -10.34 -8.24 -21.94
N HIS A 528 -11.53 -8.51 -22.49
CA HIS A 528 -12.51 -9.35 -21.82
C HIS A 528 -12.16 -10.85 -22.00
N LEU A 529 -11.82 -11.51 -20.90
CA LEU A 529 -11.48 -12.94 -20.86
C LEU A 529 -12.65 -13.79 -20.34
N LEU A 530 -12.83 -14.96 -20.97
CA LEU A 530 -13.77 -16.02 -20.59
C LEU A 530 -13.01 -17.18 -19.92
N LEU A 531 -13.74 -18.08 -19.26
CA LEU A 531 -13.21 -19.26 -18.59
C LEU A 531 -14.09 -20.45 -18.98
N ALA A 532 -13.46 -21.54 -19.44
CA ALA A 532 -14.11 -22.79 -19.80
C ALA A 532 -13.10 -23.95 -19.61
N PRO A 533 -13.50 -25.23 -19.66
CA PRO A 533 -12.55 -26.33 -19.79
C PRO A 533 -11.61 -26.11 -20.98
N SER A 534 -10.33 -26.45 -20.84
CA SER A 534 -9.34 -26.36 -21.93
C SER A 534 -9.52 -27.51 -22.92
N ASP A 535 -9.16 -27.30 -24.19
CA ASP A 535 -9.03 -28.39 -25.17
C ASP A 535 -7.79 -29.26 -24.94
N VAL A 536 -6.86 -28.81 -24.08
CA VAL A 536 -5.63 -29.50 -23.68
C VAL A 536 -5.80 -30.18 -22.31
N ALA A 537 -5.88 -29.42 -21.23
CA ALA A 537 -5.99 -29.94 -19.86
C ALA A 537 -6.61 -28.92 -18.89
N GLY A 538 -7.44 -29.39 -17.95
CA GLY A 538 -7.96 -28.56 -16.87
C GLY A 538 -8.86 -27.42 -17.35
N TRP A 539 -8.57 -26.21 -16.88
CA TRP A 539 -9.27 -24.96 -17.23
C TRP A 539 -8.44 -24.12 -18.19
N GLY A 540 -9.09 -23.55 -19.21
CA GLY A 540 -8.50 -22.63 -20.18
C GLY A 540 -9.17 -21.25 -20.14
N THR A 541 -8.44 -20.21 -20.55
CA THR A 541 -9.00 -18.87 -20.75
C THR A 541 -9.08 -18.48 -22.21
N PHE A 542 -10.24 -17.98 -22.61
CA PHE A 542 -10.63 -17.76 -24.00
C PHE A 542 -10.93 -16.27 -24.23
N ILE A 543 -10.55 -15.71 -25.37
CA ILE A 543 -10.68 -14.26 -25.59
C ILE A 543 -12.03 -13.89 -26.21
N LYS A 544 -12.76 -12.95 -25.59
CA LYS A 544 -14.11 -12.57 -26.05
C LYS A 544 -14.11 -11.72 -27.32
N GLU A 545 -13.01 -11.04 -27.61
CA GLU A 545 -12.88 -10.02 -28.66
C GLU A 545 -11.58 -10.29 -29.46
N PRO A 546 -11.55 -10.06 -30.78
CA PRO A 546 -10.34 -10.27 -31.57
C PRO A 546 -9.25 -9.25 -31.19
N VAL A 547 -7.99 -9.67 -31.28
CA VAL A 547 -6.81 -8.92 -30.81
C VAL A 547 -5.69 -8.93 -31.85
N GLN A 548 -5.05 -7.79 -32.04
CA GLN A 548 -3.98 -7.63 -33.03
C GLN A 548 -2.61 -8.05 -32.47
N LYS A 549 -1.67 -8.39 -33.37
CA LYS A 549 -0.29 -8.74 -32.98
C LYS A 549 0.37 -7.62 -32.17
N ASN A 550 1.03 -8.00 -31.07
CA ASN A 550 1.66 -7.17 -30.06
C ASN A 550 0.69 -6.27 -29.24
N GLU A 551 -0.63 -6.46 -29.38
CA GLU A 551 -1.61 -5.77 -28.54
C GLU A 551 -1.68 -6.41 -27.15
N PHE A 552 -1.95 -5.59 -26.13
CA PHE A 552 -2.07 -6.01 -24.73
C PHE A 552 -3.37 -6.78 -24.50
N ILE A 553 -3.28 -7.93 -23.82
CA ILE A 553 -4.41 -8.78 -23.46
C ILE A 553 -4.77 -8.58 -22.00
N SER A 554 -3.85 -8.87 -21.09
CA SER A 554 -4.00 -8.69 -19.65
C SER A 554 -2.63 -8.61 -18.99
N GLU A 555 -2.59 -8.06 -17.79
CA GLU A 555 -1.50 -8.30 -16.86
C GLU A 555 -1.67 -9.68 -16.21
N TYR A 556 -0.58 -10.38 -15.96
CA TYR A 556 -0.55 -11.56 -15.08
C TYR A 556 -0.35 -11.06 -13.65
N CYS A 557 -1.41 -11.13 -12.84
CA CYS A 557 -1.36 -10.66 -11.45
C CYS A 557 -1.36 -11.84 -10.47
N GLY A 558 -0.64 -11.69 -9.36
CA GLY A 558 -0.57 -12.67 -8.28
C GLY A 558 -0.17 -12.05 -6.95
N GLU A 559 0.08 -12.89 -5.96
CA GLU A 559 0.90 -12.52 -4.80
C GLU A 559 2.32 -12.22 -5.26
N LEU A 560 3.00 -11.29 -4.60
CA LEU A 560 4.39 -10.92 -4.86
C LEU A 560 5.20 -11.37 -3.64
N ILE A 561 6.12 -12.31 -3.86
CA ILE A 561 6.85 -13.05 -2.83
C ILE A 561 8.36 -13.04 -3.13
N SER A 562 9.19 -13.33 -2.13
CA SER A 562 10.64 -13.52 -2.32
C SER A 562 10.96 -14.73 -3.21
N GLN A 563 12.23 -14.90 -3.61
CA GLN A 563 12.67 -16.16 -4.24
C GLN A 563 12.61 -17.33 -3.23
N ASP A 564 13.03 -17.12 -1.98
CA ASP A 564 13.07 -18.17 -0.94
C ASP A 564 11.67 -18.70 -0.59
N GLU A 565 10.65 -17.84 -0.63
CA GLU A 565 9.23 -18.19 -0.46
C GLU A 565 8.69 -18.90 -1.72
N ALA A 566 9.15 -18.50 -2.90
CA ALA A 566 8.80 -19.16 -4.16
C ALA A 566 9.38 -20.57 -4.25
N ASP A 567 10.60 -20.81 -3.76
CA ASP A 567 11.24 -22.14 -3.72
C ASP A 567 10.63 -23.05 -2.62
N ARG A 568 10.24 -22.48 -1.47
CA ARG A 568 9.41 -23.17 -0.45
C ARG A 568 8.05 -23.61 -1.03
N ARG A 569 7.34 -22.72 -1.72
CA ARG A 569 6.07 -23.04 -2.41
C ARG A 569 6.27 -24.00 -3.60
N GLY A 570 7.36 -23.83 -4.34
CA GLY A 570 7.68 -24.55 -5.56
C GLY A 570 7.66 -26.07 -5.37
N ARG A 571 8.34 -26.57 -4.33
CA ARG A 571 8.35 -28.01 -3.99
C ARG A 571 6.97 -28.61 -3.74
N ILE A 572 6.10 -27.86 -3.06
CA ILE A 572 4.70 -28.27 -2.86
C ILE A 572 3.96 -28.30 -4.21
N TYR A 573 4.18 -27.30 -5.07
CA TYR A 573 3.53 -27.18 -6.39
C TYR A 573 4.03 -28.22 -7.40
N ASP A 574 5.31 -28.62 -7.32
CA ASP A 574 5.88 -29.72 -8.10
C ASP A 574 5.24 -31.06 -7.73
N LYS A 575 5.00 -31.31 -6.44
CA LYS A 575 4.32 -32.53 -5.96
C LYS A 575 2.85 -32.58 -6.42
N TYR A 576 2.17 -31.44 -6.48
CA TYR A 576 0.82 -31.31 -7.06
C TYR A 576 0.79 -31.23 -8.60
N MET A 577 1.94 -31.28 -9.28
CA MET A 577 2.07 -31.12 -10.74
C MET A 577 1.35 -29.85 -11.28
N SER A 578 1.34 -28.76 -10.50
CA SER A 578 0.67 -27.51 -10.89
C SER A 578 1.28 -26.29 -10.20
N SER A 579 2.05 -25.49 -10.96
CA SER A 579 2.67 -24.24 -10.50
C SER A 579 2.14 -23.03 -11.26
N PHE A 580 1.86 -21.95 -10.52
CA PHE A 580 1.49 -20.63 -11.06
C PHE A 580 2.53 -19.55 -10.69
N LEU A 581 3.77 -19.96 -10.45
CA LEU A 581 4.90 -19.08 -10.19
C LEU A 581 5.43 -18.47 -11.49
N PHE A 582 5.58 -17.14 -11.53
CA PHE A 582 6.17 -16.41 -12.66
C PHE A 582 7.27 -15.47 -12.14
N ASN A 583 8.54 -15.78 -12.42
CA ASN A 583 9.67 -14.97 -11.98
C ASN A 583 9.63 -13.56 -12.59
N LEU A 584 9.69 -12.52 -11.75
CA LEU A 584 9.48 -11.13 -12.13
C LEU A 584 10.80 -10.35 -12.26
N ASN A 585 11.70 -10.56 -11.30
CA ASN A 585 13.04 -9.96 -11.20
C ASN A 585 13.83 -10.74 -10.13
N ASN A 586 15.13 -10.49 -9.97
CA ASN A 586 15.99 -11.23 -9.05
C ASN A 586 15.45 -11.31 -7.61
N ASP A 587 14.72 -10.30 -7.15
CA ASP A 587 14.31 -10.16 -5.75
C ASP A 587 12.91 -10.76 -5.50
N PHE A 588 12.07 -10.90 -6.53
CA PHE A 588 10.66 -11.28 -6.37
C PHE A 588 10.10 -12.18 -7.49
N VAL A 589 9.17 -13.04 -7.10
CA VAL A 589 8.33 -13.90 -7.97
C VAL A 589 6.86 -13.49 -7.84
N VAL A 590 6.08 -13.64 -8.91
CA VAL A 590 4.62 -13.47 -8.88
C VAL A 590 3.95 -14.84 -8.81
N ASP A 591 3.32 -15.16 -7.69
CA ASP A 591 2.55 -16.38 -7.47
C ASP A 591 1.06 -16.14 -7.69
N ALA A 592 0.48 -16.65 -8.78
CA ALA A 592 -0.97 -16.52 -9.01
C ALA A 592 -1.80 -17.61 -8.30
N THR A 593 -1.20 -18.49 -7.49
CA THR A 593 -1.86 -19.70 -6.93
C THR A 593 -3.00 -19.34 -5.97
N ARG A 594 -2.70 -18.62 -4.88
CA ARG A 594 -3.66 -18.26 -3.83
C ARG A 594 -4.53 -17.05 -4.20
N LYS A 595 -3.92 -16.04 -4.83
CA LYS A 595 -4.58 -14.81 -5.31
C LYS A 595 -4.09 -14.55 -6.73
N GLY A 596 -4.97 -14.12 -7.64
CA GLY A 596 -4.57 -13.90 -9.03
C GLY A 596 -5.67 -13.30 -9.90
N ASN A 597 -5.56 -13.37 -11.23
CA ASN A 597 -6.59 -12.88 -12.15
C ASN A 597 -6.84 -13.84 -13.33
N LYS A 598 -7.81 -13.54 -14.19
CA LYS A 598 -8.29 -14.47 -15.25
C LYS A 598 -7.21 -15.00 -16.20
N ILE A 599 -6.10 -14.30 -16.43
CA ILE A 599 -5.05 -14.80 -17.34
C ILE A 599 -4.19 -15.90 -16.71
N ARG A 600 -4.37 -16.23 -15.42
CA ARG A 600 -3.73 -17.40 -14.77
C ARG A 600 -4.13 -18.76 -15.39
N PHE A 601 -5.22 -18.80 -16.16
CA PHE A 601 -5.71 -19.98 -16.88
C PHE A 601 -5.33 -19.95 -18.37
N ALA A 602 -4.35 -19.12 -18.78
CA ALA A 602 -3.76 -19.20 -20.11
C ALA A 602 -2.67 -20.28 -20.10
N ASN A 603 -2.94 -21.42 -20.74
CA ASN A 603 -2.15 -22.64 -20.57
C ASN A 603 -0.78 -22.59 -21.25
N HIS A 604 0.07 -23.56 -20.92
CA HIS A 604 1.35 -23.75 -21.60
C HIS A 604 1.16 -24.24 -23.04
N SER A 605 2.01 -23.77 -23.96
CA SER A 605 2.36 -24.48 -25.20
C SER A 605 3.73 -24.00 -25.68
N VAL A 606 4.45 -24.84 -26.43
CA VAL A 606 5.70 -24.47 -27.11
C VAL A 606 5.44 -23.63 -28.38
N ASN A 607 4.21 -23.70 -28.92
CA ASN A 607 3.73 -22.95 -30.08
C ASN A 607 2.66 -21.89 -29.73
N PRO A 608 2.89 -21.02 -28.72
CA PRO A 608 1.83 -20.21 -28.12
C PRO A 608 1.33 -19.09 -29.05
N ASN A 609 0.06 -18.69 -28.87
CA ASN A 609 -0.52 -17.50 -29.53
C ASN A 609 -0.25 -16.19 -28.77
N CYS A 610 0.18 -16.23 -27.50
CA CYS A 610 0.58 -15.10 -26.69
C CYS A 610 2.08 -15.11 -26.34
N TYR A 611 2.58 -14.02 -25.77
CA TYR A 611 3.87 -13.95 -25.08
C TYR A 611 3.77 -13.07 -23.83
N ALA A 612 4.52 -13.44 -22.79
CA ALA A 612 4.70 -12.62 -21.60
C ALA A 612 5.88 -11.65 -21.76
N LYS A 613 5.80 -10.49 -21.10
CA LYS A 613 6.88 -9.50 -21.03
C LYS A 613 6.82 -8.79 -19.68
N VAL A 614 7.88 -8.86 -18.88
CA VAL A 614 8.07 -7.97 -17.74
C VAL A 614 8.28 -6.55 -18.26
N VAL A 615 7.58 -5.58 -17.69
CA VAL A 615 7.65 -4.16 -18.04
C VAL A 615 7.81 -3.35 -16.75
N MET A 616 8.65 -2.33 -16.77
CA MET A 616 8.77 -1.37 -15.68
C MET A 616 7.68 -0.28 -15.81
N VAL A 617 6.84 -0.16 -14.78
CA VAL A 617 5.60 0.63 -14.79
C VAL A 617 5.57 1.51 -13.54
N ASN A 618 5.92 2.79 -13.67
CA ASN A 618 5.94 3.76 -12.57
C ASN A 618 6.74 3.29 -11.32
N GLY A 619 7.87 2.61 -11.53
CA GLY A 619 8.72 2.06 -10.47
C GLY A 619 8.40 0.61 -10.08
N ASP A 620 7.29 0.03 -10.57
CA ASP A 620 6.89 -1.34 -10.29
C ASP A 620 7.18 -2.25 -11.50
N HIS A 621 7.83 -3.40 -11.29
CA HIS A 621 7.90 -4.44 -12.30
C HIS A 621 6.54 -5.16 -12.41
N ARG A 622 6.02 -5.31 -13.63
CA ARG A 622 4.69 -5.94 -13.88
C ARG A 622 4.72 -6.81 -15.13
N ILE A 623 4.07 -7.97 -15.10
CA ILE A 623 4.04 -8.93 -16.22
C ILE A 623 2.86 -8.61 -17.14
N GLY A 624 3.13 -8.10 -18.34
CA GLY A 624 2.13 -7.95 -19.39
C GLY A 624 2.08 -9.17 -20.30
N ILE A 625 0.88 -9.67 -20.60
CA ILE A 625 0.61 -10.69 -21.61
C ILE A 625 0.10 -10.00 -22.88
N PHE A 626 0.74 -10.31 -24.00
CA PHE A 626 0.52 -9.69 -25.31
C PHE A 626 0.33 -10.75 -26.40
N ALA A 627 -0.39 -10.42 -27.48
CA ALA A 627 -0.62 -11.36 -28.58
C ALA A 627 0.63 -11.53 -29.48
N LYS A 628 1.11 -12.77 -29.70
CA LYS A 628 2.26 -13.12 -30.55
C LYS A 628 1.92 -13.09 -32.05
N ARG A 629 0.65 -13.36 -32.37
CA ARG A 629 0.00 -13.24 -33.68
C ARG A 629 -1.32 -12.45 -33.55
N ALA A 630 -2.09 -12.32 -34.63
CA ALA A 630 -3.50 -11.96 -34.49
C ALA A 630 -4.27 -13.15 -33.86
N ILE A 631 -5.24 -12.84 -33.01
CA ILE A 631 -6.07 -13.81 -32.29
C ILE A 631 -7.54 -13.49 -32.56
N LEU A 632 -8.31 -14.49 -32.95
CA LEU A 632 -9.74 -14.40 -33.23
C LEU A 632 -10.59 -14.47 -31.96
N GLN A 633 -11.84 -14.03 -32.07
CA GLN A 633 -12.83 -14.21 -31.01
C GLN A 633 -13.05 -15.71 -30.74
N GLY A 634 -12.96 -16.11 -29.47
CA GLY A 634 -13.20 -17.49 -29.01
C GLY A 634 -11.98 -18.39 -28.98
N GLU A 635 -10.79 -17.94 -29.39
CA GLU A 635 -9.56 -18.74 -29.22
C GLU A 635 -9.17 -18.87 -27.73
N GLU A 636 -8.70 -20.07 -27.33
CA GLU A 636 -7.97 -20.28 -26.07
C GLU A 636 -6.61 -19.56 -26.13
N LEU A 637 -6.17 -19.00 -25.01
CA LEU A 637 -4.91 -18.27 -24.90
C LEU A 637 -3.82 -19.15 -24.30
N PHE A 638 -2.69 -19.25 -25.00
CA PHE A 638 -1.51 -20.00 -24.55
C PHE A 638 -0.29 -19.10 -24.52
N PHE A 639 0.59 -19.27 -23.53
CA PHE A 639 1.92 -18.67 -23.53
C PHE A 639 3.01 -19.70 -23.17
N ASP A 640 4.24 -19.43 -23.61
CA ASP A 640 5.40 -20.24 -23.27
C ASP A 640 5.82 -19.92 -21.82
N TYR A 641 5.74 -20.93 -20.95
CA TYR A 641 6.12 -20.83 -19.52
C TYR A 641 7.64 -20.90 -19.31
N ARG A 642 8.41 -21.34 -20.31
CA ARG A 642 9.87 -21.58 -20.23
C ARG A 642 10.29 -22.54 -19.13
N TYR A 643 9.54 -23.64 -18.96
CA TYR A 643 9.99 -24.79 -18.18
C TYR A 643 11.41 -25.20 -18.57
N SER A 644 12.19 -25.70 -17.61
CA SER A 644 13.46 -26.35 -17.94
C SER A 644 13.19 -27.60 -18.80
N GLN A 645 14.19 -28.10 -19.51
CA GLN A 645 14.05 -29.34 -20.29
C GLN A 645 13.71 -30.56 -19.42
N ALA A 646 14.04 -30.54 -18.12
CA ALA A 646 13.67 -31.59 -17.17
C ALA A 646 12.21 -31.48 -16.72
N ASP A 647 11.66 -30.27 -16.67
CA ASP A 647 10.30 -30.01 -16.15
C ASP A 647 9.24 -30.04 -17.25
N ALA A 648 9.58 -29.60 -18.47
CA ALA A 648 8.69 -29.69 -19.63
C ALA A 648 8.19 -31.13 -19.86
N LEU A 649 9.03 -32.13 -19.57
CA LEU A 649 8.70 -33.57 -19.65
C LEU A 649 7.73 -34.04 -18.56
N LYS A 650 7.61 -33.32 -17.43
CA LYS A 650 6.64 -33.62 -16.35
C LYS A 650 5.28 -32.98 -16.65
N TYR A 651 5.30 -31.72 -17.11
CA TYR A 651 4.11 -30.86 -17.19
C TYR A 651 3.38 -30.90 -18.54
N VAL A 652 4.08 -31.16 -19.64
CA VAL A 652 3.50 -31.12 -21.00
C VAL A 652 3.09 -32.52 -21.42
N GLY A 653 1.88 -32.91 -21.02
CA GLY A 653 1.26 -34.19 -21.39
C GLY A 653 0.92 -34.28 -22.88
N ILE A 654 1.93 -34.60 -23.70
CA ILE A 654 1.86 -34.98 -25.13
C ILE A 654 1.02 -34.00 -25.98
N GLU A 655 1.68 -32.99 -26.58
CA GLU A 655 1.11 -32.32 -27.77
C GLU A 655 0.80 -33.43 -28.81
N ARG A 656 -0.49 -33.58 -29.18
CA ARG A 656 -1.00 -34.77 -29.89
C ARG A 656 -0.28 -35.02 -31.21
N GLU A 657 -0.13 -36.30 -31.55
CA GLU A 657 0.26 -36.77 -32.89
C GLU A 657 -0.80 -36.36 -33.94
N VAL A 658 -0.67 -35.14 -34.49
CA VAL A 658 -1.52 -34.61 -35.57
C VAL A 658 -0.64 -33.88 -36.58
N ASP A 659 0.04 -34.66 -37.43
CA ASP A 659 0.39 -34.33 -38.83
C ASP A 659 1.24 -35.47 -39.48
N LEU A 660 0.72 -36.71 -39.46
CA LEU A 660 1.26 -37.84 -40.23
C LEU A 660 0.14 -38.78 -40.74
N SER A 661 -0.77 -38.24 -41.55
CA SER A 661 -1.74 -39.02 -42.36
C SER A 661 -2.17 -38.29 -43.63
#